data_AF-A0A8T4EMJ6-F1
#
_entry.id   AF-A0A8T4EMJ6-F1
#
_cell.length_a   1.000
_cell.length_b   1.000
_cell.length_c   1.000
_cell.angle_alpha   90.00
_cell.angle_beta   90.00
_cell.angle_gamma   90.00
#
_symmetry.space_group_name_H-M   'P 1'
#
loop_
_entity.id
_entity.type
_entity.pdbx_description
1 polymer ?
#
loop_
_entity_poly.entity_id
_entity_poly.type
_entity_poly.pdbx_seq_one_letter_code
_entity_poly.pdbx_strand_id
1 'polypeptide(L)'
;MNNKASALGLAIVFFFFLELTLAFAACTTENTPRIISADYFELYEGLTFVNDFNVSNMLEESINYAYASVDPGLSGISIDKQGVLKFTPADSETGLHRVAVLAVKDDCSDTRIITFRIFDRPDITSFDPADSFVQISQAETLLFRISAVDRDENESLSYLWFVGSKLINDSINKTTIFFNPGFDISGTQELSVNVTDSKGLMRKKSWSLQVSKVNRPPVLMFNIPNFMIFWNTASGAYNLADYFKDPEGGLLNYSHRQVIPQFEVKGLAYANVTVKIDGTSFVTYDPIINTSGYTYFVFTATDMLGLSTDSNIVKVEVVGSDDFQDLESASQKDYCGDKICSVLEDCKSCPYDCGECEGEQETGCKPDWNCTEWGPCQPAGFQVRNCTDNNECEDNRSKPDEIKRCIYNATCDDGLKNGIEEGVDCGGPCGPCPTCLDGIQNQGEEGVDCGGPCSDACPSCNDTILNQNESDVDCGGSCPGCAGGKLCLGSHDCESLKCISGLCTYPSCDDEVKNQGEEGIDCGGPCTKLCGNCSDGMQNRGEEGVDCGGRCPPCPRCDDGILNDNETMVDCGGVCRECGFADYFNKYRLLFIAIFVILGFIPLLLVTYFFFLLASLDRARKLYENNTAFAFIVGTNRFLRKFRRMRGKGPALNESAINTFIGELMSMAKRPDLTSKQLYDEIAKIYSAVLGLSEDSDQHSFQAKIRGSSLPLLLKVLYAGYYKKADILAMATYVAPEQRIDMIMELQFLLSEAAKG
;
A
#
# COMPACT_ATOMS: atom_id res chain seq x y z
N MET A 1 6.74 -44.15 -81.93
CA MET A 1 5.84 -44.81 -80.96
C MET A 1 6.67 -45.43 -79.84
N ASN A 2 6.41 -45.28 -78.55
CA ASN A 2 5.75 -44.26 -77.74
C ASN A 2 6.23 -44.54 -76.30
N ASN A 3 6.54 -43.48 -75.54
CA ASN A 3 6.57 -43.41 -74.07
C ASN A 3 7.28 -44.52 -73.29
N LYS A 4 8.58 -44.34 -73.04
CA LYS A 4 9.20 -44.74 -71.76
C LYS A 4 10.15 -43.64 -71.27
N ALA A 5 9.60 -42.46 -71.00
CA ALA A 5 10.27 -41.52 -70.12
C ALA A 5 10.29 -42.18 -68.73
N SER A 6 11.49 -42.47 -68.23
CA SER A 6 11.69 -43.24 -67.01
C SER A 6 11.06 -42.53 -65.81
N ALA A 7 10.23 -43.25 -65.05
CA ALA A 7 9.67 -42.82 -63.77
C ALA A 7 10.73 -42.28 -62.79
N LEU A 8 12.01 -42.63 -62.98
CA LEU A 8 13.16 -42.13 -62.22
C LEU A 8 13.40 -40.62 -62.41
N GLY A 9 13.14 -40.07 -63.61
CA GLY A 9 13.31 -38.64 -63.88
C GLY A 9 12.21 -37.78 -63.25
N LEU A 10 11.00 -38.32 -63.15
CA LEU A 10 9.86 -37.65 -62.51
C LEU A 10 10.00 -37.65 -60.99
N ALA A 11 10.54 -38.73 -60.41
CA ALA A 11 10.81 -38.82 -58.97
C ALA A 11 11.92 -37.85 -58.52
N ILE A 12 12.98 -37.65 -59.32
CA ILE A 12 14.07 -36.72 -59.00
C ILE A 12 13.59 -35.27 -59.10
N VAL A 13 12.77 -34.91 -60.08
CA VAL A 13 12.18 -33.57 -60.19
C VAL A 13 11.20 -33.30 -59.03
N PHE A 14 10.45 -34.31 -58.58
CA PHE A 14 9.56 -34.17 -57.42
C PHE A 14 10.33 -34.02 -56.11
N PHE A 15 11.47 -34.71 -55.95
CA PHE A 15 12.35 -34.57 -54.78
C PHE A 15 13.04 -33.19 -54.74
N PHE A 16 13.49 -32.69 -55.90
CA PHE A 16 14.04 -31.33 -56.01
C PHE A 16 12.94 -30.26 -55.82
N PHE A 17 11.70 -30.48 -56.28
CA PHE A 17 10.58 -29.58 -55.98
C PHE A 17 10.19 -29.62 -54.51
N LEU A 18 10.24 -30.78 -53.84
CA LEU A 18 9.93 -30.92 -52.42
C LEU A 18 10.97 -30.22 -51.53
N GLU A 19 12.26 -30.35 -51.86
CA GLU A 19 13.33 -29.58 -51.19
C GLU A 19 13.26 -28.07 -51.50
N LEU A 20 12.87 -27.67 -52.73
CA LEU A 20 12.69 -26.26 -53.07
C LEU A 20 11.45 -25.64 -52.40
N THR A 21 10.40 -26.42 -52.11
CA THR A 21 9.23 -25.97 -51.34
C THR A 21 9.48 -25.90 -49.84
N LEU A 22 10.45 -26.68 -49.31
CA LEU A 22 10.82 -26.64 -47.89
C LEU A 22 11.83 -25.51 -47.56
N ALA A 23 12.37 -24.81 -48.57
CA ALA A 23 13.26 -23.67 -48.39
C ALA A 23 12.56 -22.29 -48.34
N PHE A 24 11.23 -22.25 -48.47
CA PHE A 24 10.43 -21.03 -48.26
C PHE A 24 9.20 -21.36 -47.42
N ALA A 25 9.38 -21.51 -46.11
CA ALA A 25 8.26 -21.31 -45.19
C ALA A 25 7.92 -19.81 -45.22
N ALA A 26 7.04 -19.41 -46.14
CA ALA A 26 6.52 -18.05 -46.16
C ALA A 26 5.70 -17.81 -44.89
N CYS A 27 5.89 -16.66 -44.24
CA CYS A 27 5.10 -16.27 -43.08
C CYS A 27 3.61 -16.24 -43.44
N THR A 28 2.81 -17.08 -42.77
CA THR A 28 1.34 -17.12 -42.87
C THR A 28 0.72 -16.45 -41.65
N THR A 29 -0.54 -16.01 -41.74
CA THR A 29 -1.27 -15.38 -40.62
C THR A 29 -1.41 -16.27 -39.38
N GLU A 30 -1.32 -17.59 -39.55
CA GLU A 30 -1.35 -18.57 -38.44
C GLU A 30 0.04 -18.76 -37.79
N ASN A 31 1.13 -18.59 -38.55
CA ASN A 31 2.50 -18.78 -38.07
C ASN A 31 3.26 -17.47 -37.80
N THR A 32 2.64 -16.30 -37.98
CA THR A 32 3.17 -15.01 -37.53
C THR A 32 2.67 -14.70 -36.13
N PRO A 33 3.56 -14.40 -35.15
CA PRO A 33 3.11 -13.86 -33.87
C PRO A 33 2.33 -12.56 -34.10
N ARG A 34 1.25 -12.30 -33.37
CA ARG A 34 0.52 -11.02 -33.44
C ARG A 34 0.37 -10.41 -32.06
N ILE A 35 0.96 -9.23 -31.84
CA ILE A 35 0.89 -8.53 -30.55
C ILE A 35 -0.52 -7.95 -30.36
N ILE A 36 -1.18 -8.30 -29.25
CA ILE A 36 -2.57 -7.88 -28.94
C ILE A 36 -2.67 -6.86 -27.80
N SER A 37 -1.55 -6.48 -27.19
CA SER A 37 -1.54 -5.51 -26.09
C SER A 37 -1.89 -4.09 -26.53
N ALA A 38 -2.34 -3.30 -25.55
CA ALA A 38 -2.58 -1.87 -25.72
C ALA A 38 -1.33 -1.14 -26.24
N ASP A 39 -1.56 -0.11 -27.03
CA ASP A 39 -0.54 0.72 -27.69
C ASP A 39 -0.42 2.13 -27.10
N TYR A 40 -1.15 2.42 -26.02
CA TYR A 40 -1.10 3.70 -25.32
C TYR A 40 -1.19 3.47 -23.81
N PHE A 41 -0.28 4.09 -23.06
CA PHE A 41 -0.26 4.05 -21.60
C PHE A 41 0.04 5.43 -21.02
N GLU A 42 -0.65 5.76 -19.94
CA GLU A 42 -0.39 6.94 -19.11
C GLU A 42 0.44 6.52 -17.91
N LEU A 43 1.62 7.11 -17.78
CA LEU A 43 2.59 6.81 -16.74
C LEU A 43 2.89 8.07 -15.93
N TYR A 44 3.50 7.86 -14.77
CA TYR A 44 3.84 8.93 -13.85
C TYR A 44 5.31 8.84 -13.47
N GLU A 45 5.99 9.98 -13.36
CA GLU A 45 7.41 9.99 -12.97
C GLU A 45 7.65 9.26 -11.63
N GLY A 46 8.74 8.52 -11.55
CA GLY A 46 9.17 7.77 -10.36
C GLY A 46 8.29 6.57 -9.97
N LEU A 47 7.19 6.29 -10.68
CA LEU A 47 6.38 5.10 -10.46
C LEU A 47 6.77 3.98 -11.42
N THR A 48 7.00 2.79 -10.86
CA THR A 48 7.37 1.62 -11.66
C THR A 48 6.17 1.09 -12.44
N PHE A 49 6.27 1.13 -13.76
CA PHE A 49 5.34 0.50 -14.68
C PHE A 49 5.75 -0.95 -14.94
N VAL A 50 4.78 -1.86 -14.91
CA VAL A 50 4.92 -3.28 -15.27
C VAL A 50 3.71 -3.66 -16.11
N ASN A 51 3.91 -4.19 -17.31
CA ASN A 51 2.81 -4.65 -18.16
C ASN A 51 3.22 -5.84 -19.04
N ASP A 52 2.33 -6.81 -19.15
CA ASP A 52 2.54 -8.03 -19.93
C ASP A 52 2.17 -7.81 -21.42
N PHE A 53 3.07 -8.20 -22.31
CA PHE A 53 2.85 -8.15 -23.76
C PHE A 53 2.40 -9.50 -24.33
N ASN A 54 1.09 -9.65 -24.44
CA ASN A 54 0.46 -10.86 -24.95
C ASN A 54 0.49 -10.91 -26.49
N VAL A 55 0.68 -12.12 -27.00
CA VAL A 55 0.71 -12.42 -28.43
C VAL A 55 -0.39 -13.43 -28.72
N SER A 56 -1.22 -13.15 -29.71
CA SER A 56 -2.24 -14.07 -30.20
C SER A 56 -1.69 -15.06 -31.24
N ASN A 57 -2.42 -16.16 -31.44
CA ASN A 57 -2.23 -17.22 -32.44
C ASN A 57 -1.23 -18.36 -32.14
N MET A 58 -0.54 -18.44 -30.99
CA MET A 58 0.36 -19.58 -30.71
C MET A 58 0.53 -19.90 -29.21
N LEU A 59 1.04 -21.10 -28.89
CA LEU A 59 1.51 -21.49 -27.54
C LEU A 59 2.80 -20.73 -27.18
N GLU A 60 2.87 -20.21 -25.95
CA GLU A 60 3.86 -19.22 -25.47
C GLU A 60 5.34 -19.70 -25.47
N GLU A 61 5.60 -21.00 -25.54
CA GLU A 61 6.93 -21.58 -25.27
C GLU A 61 8.04 -21.29 -26.31
N SER A 62 7.76 -20.54 -27.39
CA SER A 62 8.72 -20.33 -28.49
C SER A 62 8.82 -18.88 -29.02
N ILE A 63 8.38 -17.87 -28.27
CA ILE A 63 8.41 -16.46 -28.71
C ILE A 63 9.56 -15.72 -28.03
N ASN A 64 10.37 -14.98 -28.80
CA ASN A 64 11.38 -14.07 -28.26
C ASN A 64 10.92 -12.62 -28.43
N TYR A 65 10.99 -11.85 -27.35
CA TYR A 65 10.69 -10.42 -27.34
C TYR A 65 11.98 -9.60 -27.43
N ALA A 66 11.94 -8.51 -28.21
CA ALA A 66 13.06 -7.58 -28.35
C ALA A 66 12.56 -6.16 -28.64
N TYR A 67 13.45 -5.17 -28.49
CA TYR A 67 13.20 -3.81 -28.96
C TYR A 67 13.55 -3.67 -30.43
N ALA A 68 12.62 -3.16 -31.23
CA ALA A 68 12.92 -2.67 -32.57
C ALA A 68 13.46 -1.23 -32.53
N SER A 69 12.92 -0.41 -31.63
CA SER A 69 13.38 0.97 -31.39
C SER A 69 12.88 1.46 -30.03
N VAL A 70 13.72 2.20 -29.32
CA VAL A 70 13.34 2.95 -28.12
C VAL A 70 13.59 4.42 -28.41
N ASP A 71 12.63 5.28 -28.07
CA ASP A 71 12.83 6.73 -28.15
C ASP A 71 14.07 7.13 -27.34
N PRO A 72 15.05 7.87 -27.90
CA PRO A 72 16.28 8.24 -27.20
C PRO A 72 16.08 9.01 -25.89
N GLY A 73 14.90 9.58 -25.67
CA GLY A 73 14.52 10.22 -24.41
C GLY A 73 14.18 9.27 -23.26
N LEU A 74 14.04 7.96 -23.51
CA LEU A 74 13.72 6.96 -22.49
C LEU A 74 14.95 6.11 -22.13
N SER A 75 15.22 5.98 -20.83
CA SER A 75 16.30 5.16 -20.29
C SER A 75 15.77 4.12 -19.28
N GLY A 76 16.44 2.97 -19.15
CA GLY A 76 16.05 1.98 -18.12
C GLY A 76 14.77 1.16 -18.42
N ILE A 77 14.19 1.28 -19.61
CA ILE A 77 13.15 0.36 -20.08
C ILE A 77 13.74 -1.03 -20.34
N SER A 78 13.07 -2.08 -19.85
CA SER A 78 13.48 -3.48 -20.03
C SER A 78 12.28 -4.37 -20.36
N ILE A 79 12.50 -5.39 -21.19
CA ILE A 79 11.52 -6.42 -21.54
C ILE A 79 12.17 -7.77 -21.33
N ASP A 80 11.52 -8.63 -20.56
CA ASP A 80 12.04 -9.96 -20.28
C ASP A 80 11.65 -10.98 -21.37
N LYS A 81 12.10 -12.23 -21.20
CA LYS A 81 11.83 -13.31 -22.15
C LYS A 81 10.37 -13.76 -22.16
N GLN A 82 9.61 -13.36 -21.14
CA GLN A 82 8.20 -13.65 -20.96
C GLN A 82 7.30 -12.55 -21.55
N GLY A 83 7.90 -11.45 -22.04
CA GLY A 83 7.15 -10.34 -22.62
C GLY A 83 6.71 -9.31 -21.57
N VAL A 84 7.23 -9.35 -20.35
CA VAL A 84 6.93 -8.36 -19.31
C VAL A 84 7.80 -7.13 -19.51
N LEU A 85 7.15 -5.99 -19.79
CA LEU A 85 7.83 -4.70 -19.92
C LEU A 85 7.85 -4.00 -18.57
N LYS A 86 9.05 -3.63 -18.12
CA LYS A 86 9.27 -2.92 -16.85
C LYS A 86 10.08 -1.65 -17.05
N PHE A 87 9.61 -0.57 -16.45
CA PHE A 87 10.21 0.76 -16.58
C PHE A 87 9.86 1.63 -15.37
N THR A 88 10.69 2.60 -15.02
CA THR A 88 10.40 3.62 -14.00
C THR A 88 10.85 4.96 -14.57
N PRO A 89 9.91 5.81 -15.02
CA PRO A 89 10.27 7.07 -15.69
C PRO A 89 11.00 8.02 -14.76
N ALA A 90 12.04 8.68 -15.26
CA ALA A 90 12.70 9.77 -14.55
C ALA A 90 12.03 11.13 -14.85
N ASP A 91 12.23 12.12 -13.98
CA ASP A 91 11.66 13.47 -14.10
C ASP A 91 12.04 14.18 -15.43
N SER A 92 13.16 13.78 -16.04
CA SER A 92 13.60 14.30 -17.35
C SER A 92 12.90 13.67 -18.56
N GLU A 93 12.13 12.61 -18.34
CA GLU A 93 11.48 11.78 -19.36
C GLU A 93 9.97 12.05 -19.45
N THR A 94 9.55 13.24 -19.03
CA THR A 94 8.15 13.69 -19.09
C THR A 94 7.74 14.02 -20.53
N GLY A 95 6.46 13.82 -20.83
CA GLY A 95 5.89 14.03 -22.15
C GLY A 95 5.60 12.74 -22.92
N LEU A 96 5.60 12.82 -24.26
CA LEU A 96 5.16 11.74 -25.12
C LEU A 96 6.35 10.98 -25.72
N HIS A 97 6.42 9.68 -25.44
CA HIS A 97 7.47 8.80 -25.92
C HIS A 97 6.92 7.59 -26.67
N ARG A 98 7.73 7.03 -27.58
CA ARG A 98 7.32 5.88 -28.41
C ARG A 98 8.34 4.76 -28.38
N VAL A 99 7.88 3.54 -28.16
CA VAL A 99 8.71 2.34 -28.13
C VAL A 99 8.15 1.30 -29.08
N ALA A 100 8.98 0.80 -29.99
CA ALA A 100 8.60 -0.28 -30.90
C ALA A 100 9.08 -1.62 -30.32
N VAL A 101 8.13 -2.48 -29.97
CA VAL A 101 8.38 -3.83 -29.46
C VAL A 101 8.19 -4.83 -30.59
N LEU A 102 9.13 -5.77 -30.68
CA LEU A 102 9.21 -6.82 -31.69
C LEU A 102 8.99 -8.18 -31.01
N ALA A 103 8.06 -8.98 -31.53
CA ALA A 103 7.91 -10.39 -31.19
C ALA A 103 8.41 -11.24 -32.36
N VAL A 104 9.38 -12.13 -32.13
CA VAL A 104 10.01 -12.97 -33.16
C VAL A 104 9.82 -14.44 -32.84
N LYS A 105 9.43 -15.22 -33.85
CA LYS A 105 9.44 -16.68 -33.84
C LYS A 105 9.99 -17.19 -35.17
N ASP A 106 11.04 -18.01 -35.09
CA ASP A 106 11.77 -18.51 -36.26
C ASP A 106 12.19 -17.35 -37.18
N ASP A 107 11.62 -17.26 -38.40
CA ASP A 107 11.86 -16.19 -39.38
C ASP A 107 10.68 -15.19 -39.50
N CYS A 108 9.65 -15.32 -38.67
CA CYS A 108 8.44 -14.49 -38.69
C CYS A 108 8.38 -13.56 -37.47
N SER A 109 8.02 -12.29 -37.71
CA SER A 109 7.96 -11.28 -36.66
C SER A 109 6.81 -10.30 -36.81
N ASP A 110 6.33 -9.77 -35.70
CA ASP A 110 5.38 -8.66 -35.65
C ASP A 110 5.92 -7.53 -34.77
N THR A 111 5.61 -6.29 -35.14
CA THR A 111 6.11 -5.09 -34.46
C THR A 111 4.95 -4.20 -34.06
N ARG A 112 4.91 -3.79 -32.78
CA ARG A 112 3.92 -2.87 -32.24
C ARG A 112 4.59 -1.62 -31.71
N ILE A 113 4.06 -0.45 -32.07
CA ILE A 113 4.48 0.82 -31.50
C ILE A 113 3.60 1.11 -30.30
N ILE A 114 4.21 1.28 -29.14
CA ILE A 114 3.60 1.66 -27.88
C ILE A 114 3.92 3.12 -27.63
N THR A 115 2.91 3.89 -27.24
CA THR A 115 3.04 5.30 -26.89
C THR A 115 2.89 5.44 -25.38
N PHE A 116 3.89 6.01 -24.74
CA PHE A 116 3.85 6.39 -23.32
C PHE A 116 3.60 7.89 -23.23
N ARG A 117 2.61 8.30 -22.43
CA ARG A 117 2.48 9.68 -21.97
C ARG A 117 2.85 9.73 -20.50
N ILE A 118 3.97 10.36 -20.18
CA ILE A 118 4.51 10.46 -18.82
C ILE A 118 4.16 11.84 -18.28
N PHE A 119 3.35 11.87 -17.21
CA PHE A 119 2.93 13.09 -16.51
C PHE A 119 3.95 13.48 -15.43
N ASP A 120 4.12 14.79 -15.25
CA ASP A 120 5.03 15.40 -14.26
C ASP A 120 4.32 15.57 -12.92
N ARG A 121 5.05 15.59 -11.80
CA ARG A 121 4.46 15.98 -10.51
C ARG A 121 4.56 17.49 -10.34
N PRO A 122 3.66 18.12 -9.57
CA PRO A 122 3.81 19.53 -9.23
C PRO A 122 5.17 19.83 -8.59
N ASP A 123 5.84 20.89 -9.06
CA ASP A 123 7.12 21.35 -8.52
C ASP A 123 6.94 22.59 -7.65
N ILE A 124 7.48 22.56 -6.43
CA ILE A 124 7.37 23.66 -5.48
C ILE A 124 8.53 24.62 -5.70
N THR A 125 8.24 25.75 -6.35
CA THR A 125 9.26 26.72 -6.77
C THR A 125 9.72 27.65 -5.66
N SER A 126 8.83 28.00 -4.73
CA SER A 126 9.17 28.85 -3.58
C SER A 126 8.23 28.62 -2.42
N PHE A 127 8.74 28.87 -1.21
CA PHE A 127 7.98 28.75 0.03
C PHE A 127 8.59 29.68 1.09
N ASP A 128 7.75 30.11 2.03
CA ASP A 128 8.15 30.92 3.17
C ASP A 128 7.29 30.52 4.38
N PRO A 129 7.87 30.34 5.58
CA PRO A 129 9.29 30.48 5.96
C PRO A 129 10.27 29.57 5.19
N ALA A 130 11.45 30.10 4.87
CA ALA A 130 12.49 29.34 4.18
C ALA A 130 13.10 28.25 5.08
N ASP A 131 13.19 28.52 6.38
CA ASP A 131 13.67 27.55 7.36
C ASP A 131 12.62 26.46 7.60
N SER A 132 13.05 25.20 7.54
CA SER A 132 12.18 24.06 7.86
C SER A 132 11.88 23.90 9.35
N PHE A 133 12.60 24.62 10.22
CA PHE A 133 12.37 24.64 11.66
C PHE A 133 12.01 26.06 12.09
N VAL A 134 10.83 26.23 12.68
CA VAL A 134 10.25 27.53 12.99
C VAL A 134 9.88 27.57 14.48
N GLN A 135 10.32 28.61 15.18
CA GLN A 135 9.92 28.88 16.56
C GLN A 135 8.72 29.82 16.55
N ILE A 136 7.67 29.48 17.30
CA ILE A 136 6.48 30.32 17.46
C ILE A 136 5.99 30.21 18.91
N SER A 137 5.33 31.26 19.40
CA SER A 137 4.70 31.24 20.72
C SER A 137 3.20 30.97 20.63
N GLN A 138 2.58 30.48 21.71
CA GLN A 138 1.13 30.36 21.78
C GLN A 138 0.44 31.72 21.52
N ALA A 139 -0.68 31.70 20.80
CA ALA A 139 -1.43 32.86 20.32
C ALA A 139 -0.72 33.79 19.30
N GLU A 140 0.55 33.56 18.98
CA GLU A 140 1.24 34.25 17.89
C GLU A 140 0.74 33.75 16.53
N THR A 141 0.68 34.63 15.54
CA THR A 141 0.21 34.28 14.18
C THR A 141 1.35 34.46 13.20
N LEU A 142 1.67 33.40 12.44
CA LEU A 142 2.70 33.43 11.41
C LEU A 142 2.10 33.10 10.04
N LEU A 143 2.56 33.80 9.00
CA LEU A 143 2.16 33.57 7.62
C LEU A 143 3.02 32.45 7.00
N PHE A 144 2.36 31.48 6.39
CA PHE A 144 2.99 30.49 5.52
C PHE A 144 2.52 30.69 4.10
N ARG A 145 3.44 30.62 3.13
CA ARG A 145 3.13 30.74 1.71
C ARG A 145 3.90 29.72 0.90
N ILE A 146 3.29 29.30 -0.20
CA ILE A 146 3.88 28.39 -1.17
C ILE A 146 3.53 28.83 -2.58
N SER A 147 4.43 28.56 -3.52
CA SER A 147 4.17 28.66 -4.95
C SER A 147 4.68 27.39 -5.61
N ALA A 148 3.82 26.78 -6.40
CA ALA A 148 4.16 25.61 -7.20
C ALA A 148 3.76 25.86 -8.66
N VAL A 149 4.44 25.17 -9.56
CA VAL A 149 4.14 25.14 -10.99
C VAL A 149 4.11 23.70 -11.45
N ASP A 150 3.28 23.44 -12.45
CA ASP A 150 3.27 22.17 -13.16
C ASP A 150 3.70 22.42 -14.61
N ARG A 151 4.44 21.48 -15.19
CA ARG A 151 4.89 21.58 -16.58
C ARG A 151 3.87 21.00 -17.56
N ASP A 152 2.89 20.25 -17.07
CA ASP A 152 1.81 19.72 -17.89
C ASP A 152 0.87 20.84 -18.36
N GLU A 153 0.48 20.78 -19.65
CA GLU A 153 -0.27 21.86 -20.28
C GLU A 153 -1.65 22.07 -19.62
N ASN A 154 -1.93 23.31 -19.22
CA ASN A 154 -3.26 23.81 -18.89
C ASN A 154 -3.89 23.21 -17.61
N GLU A 155 -3.07 22.81 -16.64
CA GLU A 155 -3.53 22.21 -15.38
C GLU A 155 -3.69 23.23 -14.24
N SER A 156 -4.66 22.95 -13.36
CA SER A 156 -4.89 23.70 -12.12
C SER A 156 -4.38 22.91 -10.92
N LEU A 157 -3.53 23.53 -10.11
CA LEU A 157 -3.02 22.96 -8.87
C LEU A 157 -3.99 23.18 -7.71
N SER A 158 -4.14 22.16 -6.88
CA SER A 158 -4.88 22.20 -5.62
C SER A 158 -3.93 22.19 -4.43
N TYR A 159 -4.35 22.83 -3.33
CA TYR A 159 -3.53 23.02 -2.13
C TYR A 159 -4.33 22.64 -0.90
N LEU A 160 -3.78 21.76 -0.05
CA LEU A 160 -4.38 21.36 1.22
C LEU A 160 -3.35 21.45 2.34
N TRP A 161 -3.68 22.16 3.42
CA TRP A 161 -2.78 22.34 4.55
C TRP A 161 -3.20 21.53 5.77
N PHE A 162 -2.20 21.01 6.48
CA PHE A 162 -2.37 20.10 7.61
C PHE A 162 -1.50 20.52 8.79
N VAL A 163 -2.02 20.34 10.01
CA VAL A 163 -1.27 20.40 11.26
C VAL A 163 -1.29 19.01 11.86
N GLY A 164 -0.13 18.35 11.92
CA GLY A 164 -0.03 16.91 12.15
C GLY A 164 -0.82 16.16 11.08
N SER A 165 -1.84 15.42 11.49
CA SER A 165 -2.78 14.71 10.60
C SER A 165 -4.08 15.47 10.33
N LYS A 166 -4.33 16.61 11.00
CA LYS A 166 -5.61 17.33 10.91
C LYS A 166 -5.60 18.35 9.78
N LEU A 167 -6.62 18.31 8.92
CA LEU A 167 -6.83 19.30 7.87
C LEU A 167 -7.20 20.67 8.49
N ILE A 168 -6.64 21.75 7.95
CA ILE A 168 -7.07 23.11 8.26
C ILE A 168 -8.26 23.44 7.34
N ASN A 169 -9.48 23.46 7.88
CA ASN A 169 -10.72 23.61 7.09
C ASN A 169 -10.72 24.81 6.15
N ASP A 170 -10.17 25.95 6.57
CA ASP A 170 -10.11 27.18 5.77
C ASP A 170 -8.95 27.23 4.77
N SER A 171 -8.23 26.13 4.55
CA SER A 171 -6.99 26.12 3.73
C SER A 171 -7.16 25.61 2.30
N ILE A 172 -8.37 25.17 1.91
CA ILE A 172 -8.64 24.55 0.61
C ILE A 172 -8.27 25.50 -0.54
N ASN A 173 -7.39 25.02 -1.41
CA ASN A 173 -6.86 25.73 -2.59
C ASN A 173 -6.23 27.10 -2.27
N LYS A 174 -5.79 27.29 -1.02
CA LYS A 174 -5.04 28.50 -0.65
C LYS A 174 -3.55 28.24 -0.77
N THR A 175 -2.87 29.14 -1.46
CA THR A 175 -1.39 29.18 -1.52
C THR A 175 -0.78 29.83 -0.27
N THR A 176 -1.60 30.41 0.60
CA THR A 176 -1.16 31.07 1.84
C THR A 176 -2.10 30.77 2.99
N ILE A 177 -1.55 30.59 4.19
CA ILE A 177 -2.31 30.44 5.43
C ILE A 177 -1.71 31.28 6.55
N PHE A 178 -2.55 31.83 7.42
CA PHE A 178 -2.14 32.37 8.69
C PHE A 178 -2.31 31.28 9.74
N PHE A 179 -1.20 30.80 10.29
CA PHE A 179 -1.21 29.78 11.32
C PHE A 179 -1.12 30.43 12.70
N ASN A 180 -2.09 30.15 13.55
CA ASN A 180 -2.09 30.50 14.97
C ASN A 180 -2.30 29.20 15.78
N PRO A 181 -1.34 28.77 16.60
CA PRO A 181 -1.45 27.53 17.37
C PRO A 181 -2.48 27.63 18.52
N GLY A 182 -2.97 28.82 18.87
CA GLY A 182 -3.83 29.01 20.03
C GLY A 182 -3.11 28.67 21.34
N PHE A 183 -3.87 28.35 22.38
CA PHE A 183 -3.35 27.95 23.70
C PHE A 183 -3.39 26.43 23.94
N ASP A 184 -4.14 25.69 23.13
CA ASP A 184 -4.30 24.23 23.29
C ASP A 184 -3.13 23.45 22.68
N ILE A 185 -2.41 24.06 21.73
CA ILE A 185 -1.28 23.45 21.05
C ILE A 185 0.02 23.90 21.72
N SER A 186 0.88 22.95 22.09
CA SER A 186 2.23 23.22 22.59
C SER A 186 3.21 22.13 22.15
N GLY A 187 4.51 22.41 22.25
CA GLY A 187 5.55 21.45 21.86
C GLY A 187 5.83 21.43 20.36
N THR A 188 6.39 20.33 19.87
CA THR A 188 6.75 20.18 18.47
C THR A 188 5.55 19.73 17.65
N GLN A 189 5.24 20.47 16.59
CA GLN A 189 4.16 20.20 15.64
C GLN A 189 4.68 20.16 14.21
N GLU A 190 4.04 19.37 13.34
CA GLU A 190 4.33 19.38 11.91
C GLU A 190 3.25 20.20 11.19
N LEU A 191 3.64 21.27 10.50
CA LEU A 191 2.76 21.94 9.54
C LEU A 191 3.16 21.50 8.14
N SER A 192 2.20 21.08 7.33
CA SER A 192 2.48 20.65 5.96
C SER A 192 1.45 21.10 4.95
N VAL A 193 1.87 21.17 3.69
CA VAL A 193 1.01 21.45 2.55
C VAL A 193 1.22 20.39 1.48
N ASN A 194 0.11 19.84 1.01
CA ASN A 194 0.05 18.95 -0.13
C ASN A 194 -0.38 19.77 -1.34
N VAL A 195 0.46 19.78 -2.38
CA VAL A 195 0.15 20.37 -3.68
C VAL A 195 -0.15 19.23 -4.63
N THR A 196 -1.37 19.20 -5.18
CA THR A 196 -1.83 18.10 -6.03
C THR A 196 -2.30 18.65 -7.39
N ASP A 197 -1.91 17.99 -8.48
CA ASP A 197 -2.36 18.30 -9.84
C ASP A 197 -3.77 17.75 -10.13
N SER A 198 -4.22 17.84 -11.39
CA SER A 198 -5.53 17.31 -11.79
C SER A 198 -5.55 15.79 -11.96
N LYS A 199 -4.38 15.15 -12.04
CA LYS A 199 -4.17 13.70 -12.19
C LYS A 199 -4.04 12.99 -10.85
N GLY A 200 -4.00 13.71 -9.75
CA GLY A 200 -3.85 13.18 -8.39
C GLY A 200 -2.40 13.01 -7.94
N LEU A 201 -1.41 13.45 -8.75
CA LEU A 201 -0.02 13.46 -8.33
C LEU A 201 0.22 14.61 -7.36
N MET A 202 0.96 14.30 -6.29
CA MET A 202 1.17 15.25 -5.20
C MET A 202 2.63 15.44 -4.80
N ARG A 203 2.96 16.67 -4.40
CA ARG A 203 4.20 17.03 -3.71
C ARG A 203 3.89 17.64 -2.35
N LYS A 204 4.58 17.16 -1.32
CA LYS A 204 4.40 17.61 0.07
C LYS A 204 5.58 18.49 0.50
N LYS A 205 5.28 19.62 1.15
CA LYS A 205 6.26 20.41 1.91
C LYS A 205 5.86 20.42 3.39
N SER A 206 6.83 20.21 4.27
CA SER A 206 6.64 20.23 5.73
C SER A 206 7.57 21.22 6.42
N TRP A 207 7.09 21.76 7.54
CA TRP A 207 7.80 22.55 8.54
C TRP A 207 7.62 21.92 9.92
N SER A 208 8.68 21.93 10.72
CA SER A 208 8.65 21.58 12.14
C SER A 208 8.51 22.85 12.95
N LEU A 209 7.37 22.99 13.62
CA LEU A 209 7.04 24.13 14.46
C LEU A 209 7.33 23.78 15.92
N GLN A 210 8.13 24.60 16.60
CA GLN A 210 8.32 24.51 18.03
C GLN A 210 7.47 25.59 18.70
N VAL A 211 6.37 25.16 19.32
CA VAL A 211 5.42 26.05 19.97
C VAL A 211 5.78 26.21 21.46
N SER A 212 6.27 27.39 21.83
CA SER A 212 6.58 27.75 23.21
C SER A 212 5.31 28.16 23.97
N LYS A 213 5.16 27.65 25.20
CA LYS A 213 4.03 28.00 26.07
C LYS A 213 4.13 29.46 26.51
N VAL A 214 3.00 30.15 26.53
CA VAL A 214 2.89 31.52 27.03
C VAL A 214 2.06 31.49 28.32
N ASN A 215 2.56 32.14 29.36
CA ASN A 215 1.88 32.24 30.64
C ASN A 215 0.70 33.22 30.57
N ARG A 216 -0.48 32.84 31.05
CA ARG A 216 -1.70 33.67 31.02
C ARG A 216 -2.03 34.19 32.43
N PRO A 217 -2.71 35.35 32.55
CA PRO A 217 -3.20 35.80 33.85
C PRO A 217 -4.25 34.83 34.40
N PRO A 218 -4.40 34.73 35.74
CA PRO A 218 -5.49 33.99 36.36
C PRO A 218 -6.86 34.49 35.88
N VAL A 219 -7.89 33.65 35.92
CA VAL A 219 -9.26 34.04 35.53
C VAL A 219 -10.23 33.95 36.70
N LEU A 220 -11.10 34.95 36.81
CA LEU A 220 -12.25 34.92 37.74
C LEU A 220 -13.35 34.04 37.12
N MET A 221 -13.61 32.89 37.71
CA MET A 221 -14.62 31.94 37.25
C MET A 221 -16.04 32.37 37.62
N PHE A 222 -16.21 32.89 38.84
CA PHE A 222 -17.50 33.31 39.38
C PHE A 222 -17.36 34.63 40.13
N ASN A 223 -18.42 35.44 40.12
CA ASN A 223 -18.47 36.63 40.97
C ASN A 223 -18.53 36.21 42.45
N ILE A 224 -17.74 36.88 43.28
CA ILE A 224 -17.74 36.69 44.73
C ILE A 224 -18.99 37.38 45.32
N PRO A 225 -19.82 36.68 46.12
CA PRO A 225 -21.06 37.22 46.66
C PRO A 225 -20.81 38.25 47.78
N ASN A 226 -21.80 39.12 48.01
CA ASN A 226 -21.82 40.03 49.16
C ASN A 226 -22.17 39.26 50.44
N PHE A 227 -21.69 39.71 51.60
CA PHE A 227 -21.91 38.99 52.86
C PHE A 227 -21.99 39.92 54.09
N MET A 228 -22.47 39.35 55.19
CA MET A 228 -22.69 40.03 56.47
C MET A 228 -21.87 39.38 57.59
N ILE A 229 -21.34 40.18 58.51
CA ILE A 229 -20.55 39.75 59.66
C ILE A 229 -21.05 40.41 60.95
N PHE A 230 -21.03 39.66 62.06
CA PHE A 230 -21.45 40.14 63.38
C PHE A 230 -20.25 40.50 64.24
N TRP A 231 -20.44 41.36 65.24
CA TRP A 231 -19.41 41.67 66.23
C TRP A 231 -18.95 40.41 66.98
N ASN A 232 -17.66 40.34 67.29
CA ASN A 232 -17.04 39.28 68.08
C ASN A 232 -17.20 37.85 67.51
N THR A 233 -17.64 37.71 66.25
CA THR A 233 -17.60 36.44 65.52
C THR A 233 -16.45 36.43 64.54
N ALA A 234 -15.53 35.47 64.70
CA ALA A 234 -14.59 35.12 63.65
C ALA A 234 -15.36 34.40 62.53
N SER A 235 -15.86 35.17 61.57
CA SER A 235 -16.54 34.61 60.40
C SER A 235 -15.51 34.20 59.35
N GLY A 236 -15.46 32.92 59.02
CA GLY A 236 -14.90 32.44 57.76
C GLY A 236 -15.93 32.66 56.67
N ALA A 237 -15.61 33.39 55.60
CA ALA A 237 -16.62 33.74 54.59
C ALA A 237 -16.53 32.90 53.32
N TYR A 238 -15.34 32.65 52.78
CA TYR A 238 -15.14 31.89 51.54
C TYR A 238 -13.67 31.60 51.27
N ASN A 239 -13.43 30.63 50.38
CA ASN A 239 -12.12 30.32 49.83
C ASN A 239 -11.96 30.99 48.46
N LEU A 240 -10.93 31.84 48.29
CA LEU A 240 -10.68 32.51 47.01
C LEU A 240 -10.27 31.53 45.90
N ALA A 241 -9.79 30.34 46.24
CA ALA A 241 -9.49 29.29 45.28
C ALA A 241 -10.73 28.77 44.54
N ASP A 242 -11.93 28.95 45.10
CA ASP A 242 -13.19 28.53 44.47
C ASP A 242 -13.63 29.50 43.36
N TYR A 243 -13.09 30.73 43.35
CA TYR A 243 -13.49 31.80 42.44
C TYR A 243 -12.44 32.14 41.39
N PHE A 244 -11.16 31.85 41.64
CA PHE A 244 -10.07 32.11 40.72
C PHE A 244 -9.41 30.82 40.27
N LYS A 245 -9.12 30.72 38.97
CA LYS A 245 -8.39 29.59 38.40
C LYS A 245 -7.27 30.09 37.51
N ASP A 246 -6.11 29.47 37.64
CA ASP A 246 -5.01 29.67 36.72
C ASP A 246 -5.22 28.81 35.46
N PRO A 247 -5.18 29.38 34.25
CA PRO A 247 -5.37 28.62 33.02
C PRO A 247 -4.33 27.50 32.80
N GLU A 248 -3.13 27.61 33.40
CA GLU A 248 -2.06 26.62 33.33
C GLU A 248 -2.04 25.67 34.56
N GLY A 249 -2.93 25.87 35.54
CA GLY A 249 -2.98 25.08 36.78
C GLY A 249 -1.91 25.46 37.81
N GLY A 250 -1.32 26.65 37.70
CA GLY A 250 -0.36 27.19 38.67
C GLY A 250 -0.98 27.57 40.01
N LEU A 251 -0.14 27.65 41.06
CA LEU A 251 -0.58 28.19 42.35
C LEU A 251 -0.78 29.70 42.27
N LEU A 252 -1.83 30.18 42.93
CA LEU A 252 -2.22 31.58 42.97
C LEU A 252 -1.91 32.18 44.35
N ASN A 253 -1.39 33.39 44.35
CA ASN A 253 -1.31 34.25 45.52
C ASN A 253 -2.46 35.23 45.54
N TYR A 254 -3.05 35.44 46.70
CA TYR A 254 -4.21 36.29 46.86
C TYR A 254 -3.89 37.52 47.69
N SER A 255 -4.44 38.65 47.26
CA SER A 255 -4.39 39.91 47.98
C SER A 255 -5.76 40.58 47.95
N HIS A 256 -5.93 41.59 48.79
CA HIS A 256 -7.14 42.39 48.82
C HIS A 256 -6.79 43.88 48.85
N ARG A 257 -7.77 44.68 48.44
CA ARG A 257 -7.77 46.11 48.69
C ARG A 257 -9.17 46.58 49.05
N GLN A 258 -9.26 47.43 50.06
CA GLN A 258 -10.50 48.11 50.38
C GLN A 258 -10.76 49.19 49.32
N VAL A 259 -11.99 49.23 48.81
CA VAL A 259 -12.42 50.24 47.84
C VAL A 259 -13.56 51.06 48.45
N ILE A 260 -13.54 52.36 48.20
CA ILE A 260 -14.64 53.25 48.57
C ILE A 260 -15.33 53.65 47.26
N PRO A 261 -16.62 53.33 47.06
CA PRO A 261 -17.35 53.77 45.88
C PRO A 261 -17.29 55.30 45.76
N GLN A 262 -17.08 55.82 44.56
CA GLN A 262 -16.84 57.26 44.28
C GLN A 262 -18.00 58.20 44.70
N PHE A 263 -19.13 57.66 45.15
CA PHE A 263 -20.25 58.40 45.72
C PHE A 263 -20.23 58.24 47.24
N GLU A 264 -19.68 59.21 47.93
CA GLU A 264 -19.78 59.35 49.38
C GLU A 264 -21.26 59.59 49.73
N VAL A 265 -22.00 58.54 50.09
CA VAL A 265 -23.41 58.67 50.48
C VAL A 265 -23.44 59.26 51.88
N LYS A 266 -23.80 60.54 52.00
CA LYS A 266 -23.98 61.21 53.30
C LYS A 266 -24.92 60.39 54.19
N GLY A 267 -24.41 59.88 55.31
CA GLY A 267 -25.19 59.16 56.33
C GLY A 267 -24.90 57.65 56.46
N LEU A 268 -24.05 57.06 55.60
CA LEU A 268 -23.61 55.67 55.77
C LEU A 268 -22.35 55.58 56.65
N ALA A 269 -22.39 54.74 57.68
CA ALA A 269 -21.21 54.39 58.47
C ALA A 269 -20.33 53.42 57.67
N TYR A 270 -19.05 53.74 57.48
CA TYR A 270 -18.07 52.83 56.89
C TYR A 270 -17.37 52.05 58.00
N ALA A 271 -17.51 50.73 57.98
CA ALA A 271 -16.86 49.87 58.95
C ALA A 271 -15.38 49.66 58.58
N ASN A 272 -14.49 49.73 59.57
CA ASN A 272 -13.08 49.41 59.36
C ASN A 272 -12.88 47.91 59.63
N VAL A 273 -12.89 47.11 58.57
CA VAL A 273 -12.76 45.65 58.67
C VAL A 273 -11.37 45.23 58.21
N THR A 274 -10.64 44.54 59.08
CA THR A 274 -9.35 43.96 58.73
C THR A 274 -9.56 42.57 58.16
N VAL A 275 -9.12 42.36 56.92
CA VAL A 275 -9.23 41.08 56.21
C VAL A 275 -7.89 40.34 56.26
N LYS A 276 -7.92 39.06 56.63
CA LYS A 276 -6.77 38.15 56.60
C LYS A 276 -7.07 37.03 55.63
N ILE A 277 -6.18 36.84 54.66
CA ILE A 277 -6.21 35.69 53.76
C ILE A 277 -5.15 34.72 54.29
N ASP A 278 -5.55 33.50 54.62
CA ASP A 278 -4.62 32.49 55.09
C ASP A 278 -3.83 31.84 53.94
N GLY A 279 -2.84 31.01 54.29
CA GLY A 279 -2.02 30.28 53.31
C GLY A 279 -2.79 29.22 52.50
N THR A 280 -4.07 28.99 52.82
CA THR A 280 -4.99 28.11 52.09
C THR A 280 -6.03 28.91 51.29
N SER A 281 -5.79 30.22 51.08
CA SER A 281 -6.64 31.11 50.29
C SER A 281 -8.00 31.42 50.93
N PHE A 282 -8.18 31.06 52.21
CA PHE A 282 -9.40 31.28 52.95
C PHE A 282 -9.43 32.67 53.55
N VAL A 283 -10.56 33.36 53.38
CA VAL A 283 -10.73 34.74 53.85
C VAL A 283 -11.39 34.75 55.22
N THR A 284 -10.70 35.37 56.16
CA THR A 284 -11.16 35.58 57.54
C THR A 284 -11.15 37.07 57.89
N TYR A 285 -12.07 37.48 58.75
CA TYR A 285 -12.17 38.85 59.24
C TYR A 285 -11.78 38.90 60.71
N ASP A 286 -11.14 39.99 61.13
CA ASP A 286 -10.74 40.17 62.53
C ASP A 286 -12.00 40.25 63.43
N PRO A 287 -12.09 39.47 64.51
CA PRO A 287 -13.28 39.43 65.38
C PRO A 287 -13.53 40.74 66.14
N ILE A 288 -12.52 41.61 66.30
CA ILE A 288 -12.65 42.86 67.06
C ILE A 288 -13.12 43.97 66.11
N ILE A 289 -14.42 43.99 65.83
CA ILE A 289 -15.06 45.04 65.01
C ILE A 289 -15.94 45.89 65.91
N ASN A 290 -15.54 47.14 66.12
CA ASN A 290 -16.25 48.08 67.03
C ASN A 290 -17.13 49.09 66.28
N THR A 291 -17.28 48.93 64.96
CA THR A 291 -18.09 49.83 64.12
C THR A 291 -19.05 49.03 63.26
N SER A 292 -20.35 49.32 63.37
CA SER A 292 -21.37 48.84 62.43
C SER A 292 -21.35 49.68 61.16
N GLY A 293 -21.69 49.07 60.02
CA GLY A 293 -21.66 49.76 58.73
C GLY A 293 -21.29 48.88 57.55
N TYR A 294 -20.91 49.52 56.43
CA TYR A 294 -20.55 48.83 55.20
C TYR A 294 -19.09 49.04 54.83
N THR A 295 -18.49 48.06 54.17
CA THR A 295 -17.20 48.20 53.50
C THR A 295 -17.20 47.39 52.20
N TYR A 296 -16.33 47.76 51.27
CA TYR A 296 -16.22 47.10 49.98
C TYR A 296 -14.79 46.65 49.73
N PHE A 297 -14.62 45.46 49.17
CA PHE A 297 -13.32 44.90 48.82
C PHE A 297 -13.26 44.49 47.36
N VAL A 298 -12.06 44.55 46.80
CA VAL A 298 -11.70 43.82 45.58
C VAL A 298 -10.57 42.88 45.93
N PHE A 299 -10.73 41.62 45.55
CA PHE A 299 -9.72 40.59 45.71
C PHE A 299 -8.94 40.44 44.41
N THR A 300 -7.64 40.24 44.52
CA THR A 300 -6.75 40.08 43.38
C THR A 300 -6.03 38.74 43.50
N ALA A 301 -6.16 37.89 42.48
CA ALA A 301 -5.36 36.69 42.35
C ALA A 301 -4.18 36.96 41.41
N THR A 302 -2.99 36.57 41.82
CA THR A 302 -1.74 36.77 41.08
C THR A 302 -1.02 35.43 40.93
N ASP A 303 -0.59 35.11 39.72
CA ASP A 303 0.22 33.91 39.47
C ASP A 303 1.67 34.08 40.00
N MET A 304 2.49 33.03 39.89
CA MET A 304 3.89 33.09 40.30
C MET A 304 4.78 33.99 39.42
N LEU A 305 4.31 34.36 38.23
CA LEU A 305 5.01 35.17 37.25
C LEU A 305 4.58 36.65 37.28
N GLY A 306 3.66 37.01 38.18
CA GLY A 306 3.22 38.37 38.46
C GLY A 306 2.03 38.86 37.61
N LEU A 307 1.39 38.02 36.81
CA LEU A 307 0.14 38.38 36.14
C LEU A 307 -1.03 38.23 37.11
N SER A 308 -1.97 39.17 37.08
CA SER A 308 -3.04 39.25 38.08
C SER A 308 -4.40 39.60 37.50
N THR A 309 -5.45 39.11 38.14
CA THR A 309 -6.86 39.42 37.82
C THR A 309 -7.63 39.80 39.08
N ASP A 310 -8.50 40.80 38.94
CA ASP A 310 -9.34 41.33 40.00
C ASP A 310 -10.73 40.68 40.03
N SER A 311 -11.32 40.59 41.22
CA SER A 311 -12.71 40.21 41.42
C SER A 311 -13.68 41.34 41.10
N ASN A 312 -14.98 41.03 41.09
CA ASN A 312 -16.02 42.04 41.28
C ASN A 312 -15.88 42.74 42.65
N ILE A 313 -16.58 43.86 42.82
CA ILE A 313 -16.65 44.56 44.10
C ILE A 313 -17.52 43.74 45.06
N VAL A 314 -16.96 43.38 46.21
CA VAL A 314 -17.63 42.59 47.26
C VAL A 314 -18.06 43.52 48.38
N LYS A 315 -19.37 43.61 48.63
CA LYS A 315 -19.94 44.38 49.74
C LYS A 315 -19.95 43.53 51.01
N VAL A 316 -19.49 44.11 52.10
CA VAL A 316 -19.46 43.53 53.44
C VAL A 316 -20.26 44.41 54.38
N GLU A 317 -21.24 43.82 55.05
CA GLU A 317 -22.08 44.48 56.05
C GLU A 317 -21.68 44.03 57.46
N VAL A 318 -21.37 44.97 58.34
CA VAL A 318 -21.02 44.71 59.74
C VAL A 318 -22.18 45.10 60.64
N VAL A 319 -22.66 44.14 61.42
CA VAL A 319 -23.78 44.30 62.35
C VAL A 319 -23.31 44.17 63.80
N GLY A 320 -23.74 45.08 64.68
CA GLY A 320 -23.32 45.11 66.08
C GLY A 320 -24.04 44.14 67.01
N SER A 321 -23.37 43.72 68.10
CA SER A 321 -23.96 42.83 69.12
C SER A 321 -24.93 43.53 70.08
N ASP A 322 -24.93 44.86 70.11
CA ASP A 322 -25.67 45.64 71.11
C ASP A 322 -27.14 45.92 70.72
N ASP A 323 -27.60 45.45 69.56
CA ASP A 323 -29.03 45.45 69.20
C ASP A 323 -29.81 44.29 69.84
N PHE A 324 -29.22 43.57 70.82
CA PHE A 324 -29.89 42.43 71.48
C PHE A 324 -29.72 42.30 73.01
N GLN A 325 -28.99 43.16 73.74
CA GLN A 325 -28.76 42.91 75.19
C GLN A 325 -28.65 44.11 76.16
N ASP A 326 -29.23 45.28 75.87
CA ASP A 326 -29.20 46.43 76.81
C ASP A 326 -30.58 46.83 77.39
N LEU A 327 -31.42 45.86 77.78
CA LEU A 327 -32.72 46.17 78.44
C LEU A 327 -33.12 45.28 79.63
N GLU A 328 -32.23 44.45 80.20
CA GLU A 328 -32.66 43.57 81.31
C GLU A 328 -31.95 43.77 82.66
N SER A 329 -31.02 44.70 82.86
CA SER A 329 -30.32 44.76 84.16
C SER A 329 -29.84 46.11 84.71
N ALA A 330 -30.42 47.25 84.31
CA ALA A 330 -30.02 48.54 84.90
C ALA A 330 -31.13 49.54 85.33
N SER A 331 -32.43 49.25 85.26
CA SER A 331 -33.44 50.30 85.55
C SER A 331 -34.56 49.95 86.54
N GLN A 332 -34.36 49.04 87.50
CA GLN A 332 -35.42 48.67 88.46
C GLN A 332 -35.14 49.03 89.92
N LYS A 333 -34.38 50.10 90.19
CA LYS A 333 -34.17 50.53 91.59
C LYS A 333 -34.24 52.03 91.91
N ASP A 334 -34.44 52.92 90.95
CA ASP A 334 -34.28 54.38 91.19
C ASP A 334 -35.50 55.27 90.88
N TYR A 335 -36.68 54.71 90.58
CA TYR A 335 -37.80 55.50 90.03
C TYR A 335 -39.09 55.48 90.88
N CYS A 336 -39.04 55.07 92.15
CA CYS A 336 -40.21 55.08 93.04
C CYS A 336 -39.84 55.61 94.43
N GLY A 337 -40.47 56.70 94.87
CA GLY A 337 -40.30 57.33 96.19
C GLY A 337 -39.77 58.76 96.20
N ASP A 338 -39.72 59.44 95.05
CA ASP A 338 -39.18 60.81 94.92
C ASP A 338 -40.26 61.92 94.88
N LYS A 339 -41.54 61.53 94.96
CA LYS A 339 -42.74 62.39 94.97
C LYS A 339 -43.03 63.14 93.67
N ILE A 340 -42.49 62.69 92.54
CA ILE A 340 -42.74 63.31 91.23
C ILE A 340 -43.14 62.23 90.23
N CYS A 341 -44.42 62.21 89.83
CA CYS A 341 -44.92 61.26 88.84
C CYS A 341 -44.36 61.54 87.43
N SER A 342 -43.39 60.74 86.97
CA SER A 342 -42.72 60.89 85.67
C SER A 342 -43.42 60.11 84.55
N VAL A 343 -43.07 60.38 83.27
CA VAL A 343 -43.71 59.78 82.08
C VAL A 343 -43.49 58.26 81.93
N LEU A 344 -42.60 57.69 82.75
CA LEU A 344 -42.31 56.25 82.83
C LEU A 344 -42.92 55.60 84.09
N GLU A 345 -43.61 56.38 84.93
CA GLU A 345 -44.33 55.91 86.10
C GLU A 345 -45.83 55.94 85.81
N ASP A 346 -46.53 54.85 86.16
CA ASP A 346 -47.98 54.82 86.11
C ASP A 346 -48.57 54.53 87.51
N CYS A 347 -49.83 54.91 87.68
CA CYS A 347 -50.57 54.73 88.93
C CYS A 347 -50.77 53.24 89.34
N LYS A 348 -50.35 52.27 88.50
CA LYS A 348 -50.28 50.83 88.82
C LYS A 348 -48.91 50.40 89.35
N SER A 349 -47.83 51.03 88.90
CA SER A 349 -46.45 50.67 89.20
C SER A 349 -45.87 51.46 90.37
N CYS A 350 -46.26 52.74 90.54
CA CYS A 350 -45.84 53.60 91.66
C CYS A 350 -47.03 54.41 92.24
N PRO A 351 -47.91 53.77 93.04
CA PRO A 351 -49.12 54.42 93.56
C PRO A 351 -48.84 55.54 94.58
N TYR A 352 -47.65 55.53 95.17
CA TYR A 352 -47.26 56.47 96.22
C TYR A 352 -46.92 57.87 95.68
N ASP A 353 -46.44 57.96 94.44
CA ASP A 353 -46.06 59.22 93.78
C ASP A 353 -47.08 59.66 92.72
N CYS A 354 -47.79 58.73 92.06
CA CYS A 354 -48.74 58.99 90.96
C CYS A 354 -50.25 58.95 91.32
N GLY A 355 -50.62 58.55 92.54
CA GLY A 355 -52.04 58.42 92.97
C GLY A 355 -52.76 57.17 92.41
N GLU A 356 -54.02 56.92 92.82
CA GLU A 356 -54.81 55.76 92.36
C GLU A 356 -55.50 56.02 91.00
N CYS A 357 -55.46 55.04 90.08
CA CYS A 357 -56.07 55.18 88.76
C CYS A 357 -57.61 55.14 88.81
N GLU A 358 -58.30 56.23 88.45
CA GLU A 358 -59.73 56.19 88.11
C GLU A 358 -59.95 55.66 86.69
N GLY A 359 -61.03 54.91 86.52
CA GLY A 359 -61.27 54.10 85.32
C GLY A 359 -61.70 54.87 84.08
N GLU A 360 -61.35 54.22 82.96
CA GLU A 360 -61.92 54.27 81.62
C GLU A 360 -61.34 55.22 80.54
N GLN A 361 -61.18 54.56 79.38
CA GLN A 361 -61.12 55.03 78.00
C GLN A 361 -59.85 55.71 77.51
N GLU A 362 -59.04 54.95 76.77
CA GLU A 362 -58.35 55.50 75.60
C GLU A 362 -58.48 54.59 74.38
N THR A 363 -59.07 55.19 73.36
CA THR A 363 -59.15 54.78 71.98
C THR A 363 -57.75 54.82 71.35
N GLY A 364 -57.14 53.66 71.16
CA GLY A 364 -55.97 53.46 70.31
C GLY A 364 -56.14 52.16 69.55
N CYS A 365 -55.96 52.19 68.23
CA CYS A 365 -56.01 50.99 67.40
C CYS A 365 -54.92 50.02 67.90
N LYS A 366 -55.32 48.88 68.47
CA LYS A 366 -54.40 47.84 68.92
C LYS A 366 -54.11 46.92 67.73
N PRO A 367 -52.85 46.79 67.28
CA PRO A 367 -52.51 45.87 66.20
C PRO A 367 -52.94 44.44 66.53
N ASP A 368 -53.64 43.78 65.63
CA ASP A 368 -54.00 42.37 65.70
C ASP A 368 -53.26 41.60 64.60
N TRP A 369 -52.04 41.17 64.94
CA TRP A 369 -51.13 40.54 64.00
C TRP A 369 -51.54 39.10 63.71
N ASN A 370 -51.91 38.85 62.45
CA ASN A 370 -52.09 37.51 61.92
C ASN A 370 -50.89 37.17 61.02
N CYS A 371 -50.14 36.14 61.40
CA CYS A 371 -48.97 35.69 60.67
C CYS A 371 -49.26 34.39 59.94
N THR A 372 -48.72 34.26 58.73
CA THR A 372 -48.69 32.97 58.03
C THR A 372 -47.81 31.97 58.80
N GLU A 373 -48.01 30.68 58.53
CA GLU A 373 -47.04 29.66 58.93
C GLU A 373 -45.65 29.97 58.35
N TRP A 374 -44.60 29.47 59.02
CA TRP A 374 -43.23 29.66 58.57
C TRP A 374 -43.00 28.97 57.22
N GLY A 375 -42.44 29.72 56.26
CA GLY A 375 -42.01 29.17 54.98
C GLY A 375 -40.85 28.18 55.12
N PRO A 376 -40.47 27.45 54.05
CA PRO A 376 -39.33 26.55 54.06
C PRO A 376 -38.03 27.29 54.40
N CYS A 377 -37.06 26.57 54.98
CA CYS A 377 -35.74 27.13 55.29
C CYS A 377 -35.05 27.52 53.98
N GLN A 378 -34.56 28.75 53.87
CA GLN A 378 -33.82 29.21 52.70
C GLN A 378 -32.33 28.88 52.83
N PRO A 379 -31.59 28.74 51.71
CA PRO A 379 -30.16 28.39 51.70
C PRO A 379 -29.26 29.30 52.56
N ALA A 380 -29.69 30.54 52.78
CA ALA A 380 -29.02 31.50 53.64
C ALA A 380 -29.27 31.27 55.16
N GLY A 381 -29.93 30.16 55.55
CA GLY A 381 -30.09 29.72 56.94
C GLY A 381 -31.27 30.35 57.71
N PHE A 382 -32.30 30.83 57.01
CA PHE A 382 -33.48 31.46 57.64
C PHE A 382 -34.81 31.08 56.97
N GLN A 383 -35.90 31.04 57.75
CA GLN A 383 -37.28 30.90 57.30
C GLN A 383 -37.97 32.25 57.34
N VAL A 384 -38.87 32.52 56.37
CA VAL A 384 -39.65 33.77 56.31
C VAL A 384 -41.13 33.47 56.48
N ARG A 385 -41.87 34.35 57.16
CA ARG A 385 -43.34 34.40 57.19
C ARG A 385 -43.83 35.82 56.99
N ASN A 386 -45.09 36.00 56.60
CA ASN A 386 -45.67 37.33 56.44
C ASN A 386 -46.68 37.59 57.56
N CYS A 387 -46.57 38.73 58.23
CA CYS A 387 -47.47 39.15 59.30
C CYS A 387 -48.24 40.40 58.88
N THR A 388 -49.56 40.29 58.83
CA THR A 388 -50.46 41.39 58.49
C THR A 388 -51.24 41.81 59.72
N ASP A 389 -51.35 43.11 59.95
CA ASP A 389 -52.22 43.66 60.99
C ASP A 389 -53.65 43.73 60.46
N ASN A 390 -54.55 42.91 61.02
CA ASN A 390 -55.94 42.86 60.61
C ASN A 390 -56.70 44.18 60.90
N ASN A 391 -56.17 44.99 61.82
CA ASN A 391 -56.77 46.27 62.21
C ASN A 391 -56.11 47.47 61.52
N GLU A 392 -55.10 47.24 60.67
CA GLU A 392 -54.40 48.26 59.87
C GLU A 392 -53.90 49.47 60.70
N CYS A 393 -53.39 49.22 61.91
CA CYS A 393 -53.00 50.27 62.86
C CYS A 393 -51.62 50.91 62.57
N GLU A 394 -50.88 50.45 61.55
CA GLU A 394 -49.53 50.90 61.12
C GLU A 394 -48.42 50.91 62.21
N ASP A 395 -48.66 50.34 63.39
CA ASP A 395 -47.69 50.28 64.50
C ASP A 395 -46.83 49.01 64.48
N ASN A 396 -45.60 49.12 63.97
CA ASN A 396 -44.66 48.00 63.86
C ASN A 396 -43.96 47.62 65.18
N ARG A 397 -44.19 48.31 66.30
CA ARG A 397 -43.48 48.04 67.57
C ARG A 397 -43.83 46.70 68.22
N SER A 398 -45.00 46.14 67.90
CA SER A 398 -45.46 44.83 68.38
C SER A 398 -45.51 43.76 67.28
N LYS A 399 -44.94 44.06 66.10
CA LYS A 399 -44.95 43.16 64.95
C LYS A 399 -44.15 41.88 65.27
N PRO A 400 -44.75 40.69 65.17
CA PRO A 400 -44.03 39.43 65.37
C PRO A 400 -42.93 39.21 64.32
N ASP A 401 -41.86 38.51 64.70
CA ASP A 401 -40.72 38.25 63.81
C ASP A 401 -41.14 37.60 62.50
N GLU A 402 -40.69 38.15 61.39
CA GLU A 402 -40.94 37.60 60.05
C GLU A 402 -39.80 36.71 59.55
N ILE A 403 -38.66 36.69 60.28
CA ILE A 403 -37.47 35.91 59.93
C ILE A 403 -36.98 35.14 61.16
N LYS A 404 -36.73 33.83 61.03
CA LYS A 404 -36.09 33.03 62.08
C LYS A 404 -34.97 32.15 61.54
N ARG A 405 -33.96 31.86 62.38
CA ARG A 405 -32.88 30.93 62.03
C ARG A 405 -33.41 29.51 61.89
N CYS A 406 -32.90 28.81 60.89
CA CYS A 406 -33.13 27.38 60.68
C CYS A 406 -31.83 26.72 60.24
N ILE A 407 -31.72 25.42 60.48
CA ILE A 407 -30.66 24.62 59.87
C ILE A 407 -31.18 24.23 58.50
N TYR A 408 -30.58 24.80 57.47
CA TYR A 408 -30.86 24.41 56.10
C TYR A 408 -30.20 23.06 55.85
N ASN A 409 -31.00 21.99 55.97
CA ASN A 409 -30.58 20.68 55.49
C ASN A 409 -30.76 20.69 53.99
N ALA A 410 -29.70 21.07 53.27
CA ALA A 410 -29.58 20.80 51.84
C ALA A 410 -29.89 19.32 51.62
N THR A 411 -30.90 19.03 50.80
CA THR A 411 -31.26 17.67 50.44
C THR A 411 -30.80 17.46 49.01
N CYS A 412 -30.12 16.34 48.77
CA CYS A 412 -29.52 16.00 47.47
C CYS A 412 -30.54 15.64 46.38
N ASP A 413 -31.76 16.19 46.43
CA ASP A 413 -32.89 15.89 45.54
C ASP A 413 -33.89 17.07 45.47
N ASP A 414 -33.52 18.31 45.87
CA ASP A 414 -34.45 19.46 45.95
C ASP A 414 -34.52 20.35 44.70
N GLY A 415 -33.73 20.03 43.67
CA GLY A 415 -33.71 20.70 42.39
C GLY A 415 -32.97 22.04 42.39
N LEU A 416 -32.24 22.38 43.47
CA LEU A 416 -31.59 23.68 43.65
C LEU A 416 -30.13 23.50 44.06
N LYS A 417 -29.17 24.08 43.32
CA LYS A 417 -27.75 24.11 43.74
C LYS A 417 -27.60 24.91 45.04
N ASN A 418 -27.48 24.24 46.17
CA ASN A 418 -27.49 24.87 47.48
C ASN A 418 -26.56 24.15 48.48
N GLY A 419 -26.30 24.75 49.65
CA GLY A 419 -25.35 24.17 50.61
C GLY A 419 -23.90 24.11 50.10
N ILE A 420 -23.22 22.98 50.32
CA ILE A 420 -21.84 22.68 49.87
C ILE A 420 -21.82 21.76 48.64
N GLU A 421 -22.92 21.74 47.88
CA GLU A 421 -23.05 21.02 46.61
C GLU A 421 -22.19 21.65 45.50
N GLU A 422 -21.57 20.80 44.70
CA GLU A 422 -20.77 21.21 43.53
C GLU A 422 -21.66 21.51 42.31
N GLY A 423 -22.86 20.91 42.24
CA GLY A 423 -23.88 21.09 41.20
C GLY A 423 -25.29 21.13 41.78
N VAL A 424 -26.33 21.14 40.95
CA VAL A 424 -27.73 21.06 41.45
C VAL A 424 -27.92 19.66 42.04
N ASP A 425 -28.18 19.57 43.34
CA ASP A 425 -28.41 18.31 44.07
C ASP A 425 -27.22 17.33 44.11
N CYS A 426 -25.98 17.79 43.85
CA CYS A 426 -24.82 16.90 43.76
C CYS A 426 -23.52 17.54 44.23
N GLY A 427 -22.55 16.71 44.63
CA GLY A 427 -21.25 17.13 45.16
C GLY A 427 -21.28 17.48 46.66
N GLY A 428 -20.10 17.57 47.28
CA GLY A 428 -19.97 17.80 48.72
C GLY A 428 -20.50 16.63 49.59
N PRO A 429 -21.56 16.82 50.41
CA PRO A 429 -22.12 15.79 51.28
C PRO A 429 -23.11 14.87 50.53
N CYS A 430 -23.41 15.20 49.27
CA CYS A 430 -24.26 14.45 48.35
C CYS A 430 -23.45 13.46 47.51
N GLY A 431 -24.15 12.66 46.70
CA GLY A 431 -23.49 11.86 45.66
C GLY A 431 -22.62 12.77 44.76
N PRO A 432 -21.47 12.28 44.23
CA PRO A 432 -20.62 13.11 43.39
C PRO A 432 -21.41 13.61 42.18
N CYS A 433 -21.14 14.83 41.71
CA CYS A 433 -21.82 15.34 40.53
C CYS A 433 -21.60 14.46 39.30
N PRO A 434 -22.60 14.36 38.40
CA PRO A 434 -22.39 13.77 37.10
C PRO A 434 -21.29 14.55 36.40
N THR A 435 -20.24 13.82 36.08
CA THR A 435 -19.01 14.32 35.50
C THR A 435 -19.05 13.99 34.03
N CYS A 436 -19.68 14.85 33.24
CA CYS A 436 -19.81 14.64 31.79
C CYS A 436 -18.48 14.81 31.01
N LEU A 437 -17.32 14.66 31.66
CA LEU A 437 -15.97 14.88 31.13
C LEU A 437 -14.87 14.14 31.94
N ASP A 438 -15.20 13.20 32.83
CA ASP A 438 -14.19 12.50 33.65
C ASP A 438 -13.72 11.15 33.08
N GLY A 439 -14.23 10.76 31.90
CA GLY A 439 -13.78 9.62 31.14
C GLY A 439 -14.27 8.28 31.69
N ILE A 440 -15.27 8.28 32.57
CA ILE A 440 -15.87 7.06 33.13
C ILE A 440 -17.40 7.11 33.08
N GLN A 441 -18.06 6.02 32.64
CA GLN A 441 -19.52 5.96 32.60
C GLN A 441 -20.10 5.77 34.01
N ASN A 442 -20.55 6.86 34.64
CA ASN A 442 -21.07 6.86 36.01
C ASN A 442 -22.31 7.76 36.17
N GLN A 443 -22.87 7.86 37.38
CA GLN A 443 -23.87 8.88 37.76
C GLN A 443 -25.14 9.01 36.89
N GLY A 444 -25.53 7.95 36.17
CA GLY A 444 -26.75 7.93 35.34
C GLY A 444 -26.53 8.29 33.87
N GLU A 445 -25.28 8.40 33.43
CA GLU A 445 -24.91 8.58 32.02
C GLU A 445 -25.29 7.37 31.14
N GLU A 446 -25.69 7.64 29.90
CA GLU A 446 -26.01 6.60 28.92
C GLU A 446 -24.76 6.05 28.22
N GLY A 447 -23.66 6.82 28.24
CA GLY A 447 -22.32 6.43 27.76
C GLY A 447 -21.24 7.17 28.55
N VAL A 448 -19.96 6.94 28.28
CA VAL A 448 -18.88 7.65 28.99
C VAL A 448 -19.02 9.15 28.72
N ASP A 449 -19.25 9.95 29.77
CA ASP A 449 -19.34 11.40 29.70
C ASP A 449 -20.53 11.93 28.87
N CYS A 450 -21.59 11.14 28.64
CA CYS A 450 -22.69 11.54 27.77
C CYS A 450 -24.05 10.92 28.10
N GLY A 451 -25.13 11.59 27.65
CA GLY A 451 -26.51 11.13 27.85
C GLY A 451 -26.97 11.12 29.32
N GLY A 452 -28.23 10.78 29.56
CA GLY A 452 -28.83 10.84 30.90
C GLY A 452 -28.84 12.27 31.48
N PRO A 453 -28.14 12.56 32.59
CA PRO A 453 -28.05 13.91 33.17
C PRO A 453 -27.13 14.87 32.40
N CYS A 454 -26.34 14.39 31.43
CA CYS A 454 -25.48 15.24 30.60
C CYS A 454 -26.27 15.95 29.49
N SER A 455 -25.98 17.24 29.27
CA SER A 455 -26.64 18.04 28.23
C SER A 455 -26.31 17.57 26.82
N ASP A 456 -25.15 16.95 26.66
CA ASP A 456 -24.70 16.39 25.40
C ASP A 456 -25.27 14.99 25.25
N ALA A 457 -26.08 14.81 24.20
CA ALA A 457 -26.55 13.49 23.81
C ALA A 457 -25.35 12.59 23.54
N CYS A 458 -25.46 11.30 23.89
CA CYS A 458 -24.38 10.39 23.56
C CYS A 458 -24.11 10.40 22.08
N PRO A 459 -22.84 10.59 21.69
CA PRO A 459 -22.49 10.58 20.30
C PRO A 459 -22.91 9.22 19.74
N SER A 460 -23.52 9.24 18.57
CA SER A 460 -24.10 8.05 17.95
C SER A 460 -23.80 8.07 16.47
N CYS A 461 -23.73 6.90 15.86
CA CYS A 461 -23.53 6.76 14.41
C CYS A 461 -24.73 7.22 13.56
N ASN A 462 -25.58 8.12 14.06
CA ASN A 462 -26.77 8.69 13.42
C ASN A 462 -27.14 10.07 14.04
N ASP A 463 -26.17 10.77 14.63
CA ASP A 463 -26.39 12.07 15.28
C ASP A 463 -26.14 13.28 14.37
N THR A 464 -25.75 13.07 13.12
CA THR A 464 -25.42 14.07 12.09
C THR A 464 -24.16 14.89 12.37
N ILE A 465 -23.27 14.41 13.24
CA ILE A 465 -22.06 15.09 13.67
C ILE A 465 -20.85 14.16 13.52
N LEU A 466 -19.75 14.63 12.92
CA LEU A 466 -18.52 13.83 12.77
C LEU A 466 -17.80 13.66 14.12
N ASN A 467 -18.01 12.53 14.82
CA ASN A 467 -17.42 12.25 16.14
C ASN A 467 -16.97 10.78 16.30
N GLN A 468 -16.52 10.34 17.48
CA GLN A 468 -16.21 8.91 17.79
C GLN A 468 -15.31 8.12 16.80
N ASN A 469 -14.34 8.79 16.17
CA ASN A 469 -13.49 8.25 15.10
C ASN A 469 -14.23 7.89 13.80
N GLU A 470 -15.42 8.44 13.58
CA GLU A 470 -16.07 8.46 12.28
C GLU A 470 -15.15 9.08 11.22
N SER A 471 -15.20 8.51 10.02
CA SER A 471 -14.42 9.01 8.89
C SER A 471 -15.20 10.01 8.02
N ASP A 472 -16.54 9.92 8.05
CA ASP A 472 -17.48 10.92 7.53
C ASP A 472 -18.69 10.95 8.47
N VAL A 473 -19.52 11.99 8.39
CA VAL A 473 -20.64 12.20 9.32
C VAL A 473 -21.52 10.94 9.41
N ASP A 474 -21.66 10.40 10.63
CA ASP A 474 -22.44 9.21 10.98
C ASP A 474 -21.90 7.85 10.45
N CYS A 475 -20.64 7.78 9.99
CA CYS A 475 -20.09 6.54 9.44
C CYS A 475 -18.56 6.41 9.53
N GLY A 476 -18.07 5.15 9.46
CA GLY A 476 -16.64 4.84 9.51
C GLY A 476 -16.07 4.71 10.93
N GLY A 477 -14.86 4.15 11.06
CA GLY A 477 -14.23 3.88 12.34
C GLY A 477 -15.01 2.90 13.21
N SER A 478 -15.56 3.40 14.32
CA SER A 478 -16.37 2.59 15.26
C SER A 478 -17.81 2.39 14.78
N CYS A 479 -18.23 3.13 13.76
CA CYS A 479 -19.57 3.13 13.19
C CYS A 479 -19.69 2.21 11.97
N PRO A 480 -20.91 1.91 11.49
CA PRO A 480 -21.11 1.23 10.22
C PRO A 480 -20.31 1.91 9.10
N GLY A 481 -19.82 1.13 8.14
CA GLY A 481 -19.01 1.65 7.04
C GLY A 481 -19.74 2.76 6.27
N CYS A 482 -18.97 3.68 5.73
CA CYS A 482 -19.47 4.77 4.90
C CYS A 482 -19.83 4.29 3.50
N ALA A 483 -20.95 4.81 2.97
CA ALA A 483 -21.37 4.59 1.59
C ALA A 483 -20.40 5.24 0.58
N GLY A 484 -20.50 4.85 -0.70
CA GLY A 484 -19.64 5.38 -1.76
C GLY A 484 -19.68 6.92 -1.89
N GLY A 485 -18.52 7.54 -2.06
CA GLY A 485 -18.33 8.99 -2.17
C GLY A 485 -18.16 9.74 -0.85
N LYS A 486 -18.22 9.03 0.29
CA LYS A 486 -17.97 9.58 1.63
C LYS A 486 -16.49 9.49 2.00
N LEU A 487 -16.04 10.29 2.95
CA LEU A 487 -14.65 10.32 3.42
C LEU A 487 -14.28 9.04 4.21
N CYS A 488 -13.03 8.60 4.07
CA CYS A 488 -12.48 7.43 4.77
C CYS A 488 -11.01 7.66 5.17
N LEU A 489 -10.60 7.07 6.30
CA LEU A 489 -9.20 7.07 6.74
C LEU A 489 -8.48 5.76 6.36
N GLY A 490 -9.22 4.68 6.22
CA GLY A 490 -8.76 3.40 5.70
C GLY A 490 -9.89 2.55 5.13
N SER A 491 -9.55 1.47 4.42
CA SER A 491 -10.51 0.61 3.73
C SER A 491 -11.66 0.08 4.61
N HIS A 492 -11.39 -0.22 5.89
CA HIS A 492 -12.42 -0.68 6.83
C HIS A 492 -13.52 0.34 7.15
N ASP A 493 -13.28 1.63 6.87
CA ASP A 493 -14.25 2.70 7.14
C ASP A 493 -15.35 2.76 6.09
N CYS A 494 -15.26 1.96 5.03
CA CYS A 494 -16.18 1.96 3.90
C CYS A 494 -17.03 0.68 3.88
N GLU A 495 -18.30 0.78 3.49
CA GLU A 495 -19.14 -0.40 3.23
C GLU A 495 -18.56 -1.26 2.10
N SER A 496 -17.91 -0.62 1.12
CA SER A 496 -17.20 -1.29 0.02
C SER A 496 -15.89 -1.94 0.45
N LEU A 497 -15.41 -1.69 1.67
CA LEU A 497 -14.07 -2.10 2.13
C LEU A 497 -12.93 -1.55 1.26
N LYS A 498 -13.15 -0.47 0.51
CA LYS A 498 -12.15 0.14 -0.37
C LYS A 498 -12.16 1.66 -0.25
N CYS A 499 -11.07 2.18 0.29
CA CYS A 499 -10.81 3.60 0.45
C CYS A 499 -9.72 4.03 -0.55
N ILE A 500 -10.05 4.92 -1.49
CA ILE A 500 -9.10 5.45 -2.47
C ILE A 500 -9.05 6.96 -2.33
N SER A 501 -7.84 7.50 -2.13
CA SER A 501 -7.62 8.95 -2.00
C SER A 501 -8.47 9.61 -0.90
N GLY A 502 -8.75 8.88 0.18
CA GLY A 502 -9.57 9.36 1.30
C GLY A 502 -11.07 9.36 1.04
N LEU A 503 -11.55 8.72 -0.04
CA LEU A 503 -12.97 8.56 -0.35
C LEU A 503 -13.33 7.07 -0.52
N CYS A 504 -14.47 6.67 0.04
CA CYS A 504 -15.03 5.34 -0.14
C CYS A 504 -15.48 5.17 -1.59
N THR A 505 -15.05 4.11 -2.25
CA THR A 505 -15.56 3.80 -3.59
C THR A 505 -16.93 3.17 -3.48
N TYR A 506 -17.75 3.33 -4.53
CA TYR A 506 -18.93 2.49 -4.66
C TYR A 506 -18.48 1.05 -4.88
N PRO A 507 -19.11 0.07 -4.21
CA PRO A 507 -18.81 -1.33 -4.41
C PRO A 507 -19.09 -1.71 -5.86
N SER A 508 -18.20 -2.50 -6.45
CA SER A 508 -18.29 -2.95 -7.83
C SER A 508 -17.82 -4.39 -7.95
N CYS A 509 -18.31 -5.10 -8.96
CA CYS A 509 -17.93 -6.49 -9.23
C CYS A 509 -16.55 -6.66 -9.87
N ASP A 510 -15.75 -5.60 -9.91
CA ASP A 510 -14.41 -5.52 -10.51
C ASP A 510 -13.54 -4.53 -9.69
N ASP A 511 -13.78 -4.44 -8.37
CA ASP A 511 -13.08 -3.54 -7.46
C ASP A 511 -12.00 -4.23 -6.60
N GLU A 512 -11.60 -5.45 -6.95
CA GLU A 512 -10.52 -6.23 -6.34
C GLU A 512 -10.71 -6.51 -4.84
N VAL A 513 -11.91 -6.31 -4.30
CA VAL A 513 -12.22 -6.59 -2.89
C VAL A 513 -13.51 -7.40 -2.76
N LYS A 514 -13.51 -8.41 -1.88
CA LYS A 514 -14.72 -9.21 -1.65
C LYS A 514 -15.74 -8.44 -0.80
N ASN A 515 -16.76 -7.85 -1.40
CA ASN A 515 -17.75 -7.02 -0.69
C ASN A 515 -19.21 -7.31 -1.11
N GLN A 516 -20.18 -6.63 -0.47
CA GLN A 516 -21.62 -6.60 -0.84
C GLN A 516 -22.32 -7.92 -1.21
N GLY A 517 -21.91 -9.04 -0.60
CA GLY A 517 -22.53 -10.35 -0.83
C GLY A 517 -21.89 -11.15 -1.96
N GLU A 518 -20.74 -10.73 -2.47
CA GLU A 518 -19.91 -11.53 -3.36
C GLU A 518 -19.48 -12.86 -2.71
N GLU A 519 -19.44 -13.93 -3.52
CA GLU A 519 -19.00 -15.25 -3.05
C GLU A 519 -17.46 -15.35 -3.00
N GLY A 520 -16.75 -14.45 -3.68
CA GLY A 520 -15.28 -14.36 -3.83
C GLY A 520 -14.88 -12.99 -4.39
N ILE A 521 -13.58 -12.66 -4.45
CA ILE A 521 -13.12 -11.33 -4.91
C ILE A 521 -13.62 -11.09 -6.34
N ASP A 522 -14.46 -10.07 -6.54
CA ASP A 522 -15.04 -9.69 -7.83
C ASP A 522 -15.87 -10.79 -8.50
N CYS A 523 -16.53 -11.65 -7.71
CA CYS A 523 -17.39 -12.69 -8.26
C CYS A 523 -18.49 -13.19 -7.32
N GLY A 524 -19.51 -13.83 -7.90
CA GLY A 524 -20.62 -14.48 -7.22
C GLY A 524 -21.58 -13.53 -6.53
N GLY A 525 -22.67 -14.07 -5.96
CA GLY A 525 -23.70 -13.28 -5.32
C GLY A 525 -24.40 -12.30 -6.28
N PRO A 526 -24.35 -10.97 -6.04
CA PRO A 526 -24.96 -9.97 -6.93
C PRO A 526 -24.20 -9.76 -8.25
N CYS A 527 -22.98 -10.30 -8.39
CA CYS A 527 -22.15 -10.11 -9.56
C CYS A 527 -22.49 -11.04 -10.72
N THR A 528 -22.43 -10.52 -11.95
CA THR A 528 -22.71 -11.29 -13.18
C THR A 528 -21.64 -12.34 -13.45
N LYS A 529 -20.41 -12.09 -12.98
CA LYS A 529 -19.27 -12.99 -12.94
C LYS A 529 -19.44 -13.94 -11.76
N LEU A 530 -19.59 -15.24 -12.01
CA LEU A 530 -19.77 -16.26 -10.97
C LEU A 530 -18.43 -16.66 -10.36
N CYS A 531 -18.40 -16.97 -9.07
CA CYS A 531 -17.20 -17.52 -8.43
C CYS A 531 -17.08 -19.02 -8.62
N GLY A 532 -15.83 -19.49 -8.70
CA GLY A 532 -15.48 -20.89 -8.81
C GLY A 532 -14.85 -21.19 -10.16
N ASN A 533 -13.86 -22.07 -10.13
CA ASN A 533 -13.28 -22.64 -11.33
C ASN A 533 -14.17 -23.81 -11.73
N CYS A 534 -14.32 -24.06 -13.03
CA CYS A 534 -14.99 -25.24 -13.58
C CYS A 534 -14.16 -26.53 -13.27
N SER A 535 -13.85 -26.79 -12.01
CA SER A 535 -12.91 -27.84 -11.54
C SER A 535 -13.05 -28.15 -10.05
N ASP A 536 -14.19 -27.84 -9.41
CA ASP A 536 -14.41 -28.05 -7.97
C ASP A 536 -14.99 -29.44 -7.62
N GLY A 537 -15.29 -30.26 -8.64
CA GLY A 537 -15.72 -31.64 -8.51
C GLY A 537 -17.19 -31.79 -8.09
N MET A 538 -18.00 -30.72 -8.11
CA MET A 538 -19.39 -30.74 -7.69
C MET A 538 -20.31 -30.01 -8.68
N GLN A 539 -21.37 -30.67 -9.17
CA GLN A 539 -22.35 -30.06 -10.08
C GLN A 539 -23.18 -28.98 -9.36
N ASN A 540 -22.78 -27.72 -9.50
CA ASN A 540 -23.40 -26.59 -8.84
C ASN A 540 -23.53 -25.37 -9.79
N ARG A 541 -24.11 -24.26 -9.31
CA ARG A 541 -24.09 -22.93 -9.96
C ARG A 541 -24.48 -22.84 -11.46
N GLY A 542 -25.37 -23.71 -11.94
CA GLY A 542 -25.94 -23.62 -13.31
C GLY A 542 -25.16 -24.38 -14.38
N GLU A 543 -24.27 -25.27 -13.96
CA GLU A 543 -23.59 -26.25 -14.81
C GLU A 543 -24.55 -27.33 -15.33
N GLU A 544 -24.33 -27.81 -16.56
CA GLU A 544 -25.12 -28.92 -17.13
C GLU A 544 -24.58 -30.29 -16.67
N GLY A 545 -23.32 -30.36 -16.21
CA GLY A 545 -22.67 -31.53 -15.59
C GLY A 545 -21.64 -31.10 -14.54
N VAL A 546 -21.04 -32.04 -13.80
CA VAL A 546 -19.99 -31.71 -12.80
C VAL A 546 -18.85 -30.98 -13.49
N ASP A 547 -18.61 -29.71 -13.13
CA ASP A 547 -17.55 -28.86 -13.69
C ASP A 547 -17.70 -28.54 -15.20
N CYS A 548 -18.89 -28.71 -15.81
CA CYS A 548 -19.08 -28.47 -17.25
C CYS A 548 -20.48 -27.97 -17.65
N GLY A 549 -20.56 -27.29 -18.79
CA GLY A 549 -21.81 -26.81 -19.39
C GLY A 549 -22.39 -25.56 -18.72
N GLY A 550 -23.44 -25.00 -19.31
CA GLY A 550 -23.96 -23.68 -18.92
C GLY A 550 -22.98 -22.56 -19.27
N ARG A 551 -22.31 -21.99 -18.26
CA ARG A 551 -21.26 -20.96 -18.41
C ARG A 551 -19.82 -21.51 -18.30
N CYS A 552 -19.67 -22.80 -17.99
CA CYS A 552 -18.40 -23.53 -18.05
C CYS A 552 -18.16 -24.11 -19.45
N PRO A 553 -16.93 -24.58 -19.78
CA PRO A 553 -16.66 -25.26 -21.04
C PRO A 553 -17.75 -26.31 -21.32
N PRO A 554 -18.22 -26.41 -22.58
CA PRO A 554 -19.33 -27.28 -22.92
C PRO A 554 -19.01 -28.72 -22.47
N CYS A 555 -19.99 -29.38 -21.85
CA CYS A 555 -19.78 -30.76 -21.39
C CYS A 555 -19.31 -31.66 -22.54
N PRO A 556 -18.34 -32.56 -22.28
CA PRO A 556 -17.75 -33.42 -23.29
C PRO A 556 -18.83 -34.22 -23.98
N ARG A 557 -18.81 -34.18 -25.31
CA ARG A 557 -19.72 -34.93 -26.16
C ARG A 557 -18.92 -36.11 -26.68
N CYS A 558 -19.37 -37.32 -26.40
CA CYS A 558 -18.78 -38.58 -26.87
C CYS A 558 -18.86 -38.78 -28.41
N ASP A 559 -18.83 -37.70 -29.19
CA ASP A 559 -18.97 -37.61 -30.65
C ASP A 559 -18.27 -36.33 -31.19
N ASP A 560 -17.21 -35.83 -30.53
CA ASP A 560 -16.54 -34.56 -30.85
C ASP A 560 -15.32 -34.71 -31.79
N GLY A 561 -14.90 -35.94 -32.09
CA GLY A 561 -13.84 -36.24 -33.05
C GLY A 561 -12.42 -36.09 -32.50
N ILE A 562 -12.26 -35.94 -31.17
CA ILE A 562 -10.98 -35.70 -30.51
C ILE A 562 -10.78 -36.77 -29.42
N LEU A 563 -9.55 -37.23 -29.18
CA LEU A 563 -9.24 -38.13 -28.06
C LEU A 563 -8.97 -37.28 -26.82
N ASN A 564 -10.00 -36.99 -26.05
CA ASN A 564 -9.92 -36.25 -24.79
C ASN A 564 -10.54 -37.07 -23.63
N ASP A 565 -10.34 -36.59 -22.39
CA ASP A 565 -10.75 -37.27 -21.17
C ASP A 565 -10.28 -38.74 -21.04
N ASN A 566 -11.02 -39.59 -20.30
CA ASN A 566 -10.66 -40.99 -20.05
C ASN A 566 -11.01 -41.94 -21.22
N GLU A 567 -11.26 -41.37 -22.41
CA GLU A 567 -11.54 -42.12 -23.62
C GLU A 567 -10.35 -43.00 -24.00
N THR A 568 -10.66 -44.21 -24.48
CA THR A 568 -9.62 -45.16 -24.90
C THR A 568 -9.28 -45.03 -26.38
N MET A 569 -10.20 -44.50 -27.19
CA MET A 569 -10.04 -44.07 -28.58
C MET A 569 -10.97 -42.89 -28.84
N VAL A 570 -10.69 -42.10 -29.89
CA VAL A 570 -11.48 -40.91 -30.27
C VAL A 570 -12.97 -41.26 -30.25
N ASP A 571 -13.73 -40.59 -29.38
CA ASP A 571 -15.18 -40.73 -29.17
C ASP A 571 -15.65 -42.10 -28.61
N CYS A 572 -14.76 -42.91 -28.00
CA CYS A 572 -15.16 -44.17 -27.36
C CYS A 572 -14.28 -44.69 -26.22
N GLY A 573 -14.93 -45.38 -25.27
CA GLY A 573 -14.36 -45.94 -24.04
C GLY A 573 -14.33 -44.97 -22.87
N GLY A 574 -14.07 -45.50 -21.67
CA GLY A 574 -14.16 -44.72 -20.45
C GLY A 574 -15.61 -44.38 -20.08
N VAL A 575 -15.96 -43.10 -19.97
CA VAL A 575 -17.35 -42.64 -19.71
C VAL A 575 -18.23 -42.71 -20.98
N CYS A 576 -17.63 -42.88 -22.17
CA CYS A 576 -18.33 -42.99 -23.46
C CYS A 576 -18.64 -44.43 -23.88
N ARG A 577 -19.37 -44.62 -25.00
CA ARG A 577 -19.77 -45.96 -25.49
C ARG A 577 -18.56 -46.89 -25.64
N GLU A 578 -18.73 -48.20 -25.40
CA GLU A 578 -17.65 -49.16 -25.64
C GLU A 578 -17.22 -49.15 -27.12
N CYS A 579 -15.90 -49.15 -27.35
CA CYS A 579 -15.33 -49.08 -28.69
C CYS A 579 -15.66 -50.33 -29.52
N GLY A 580 -16.20 -50.11 -30.72
CA GLY A 580 -16.58 -51.17 -31.66
C GLY A 580 -15.49 -51.50 -32.69
N PHE A 581 -15.69 -52.58 -33.45
CA PHE A 581 -14.73 -53.06 -34.46
C PHE A 581 -14.37 -52.00 -35.53
N ALA A 582 -15.32 -51.11 -35.88
CA ALA A 582 -15.09 -50.03 -36.83
C ALA A 582 -14.10 -48.97 -36.31
N ASP A 583 -14.13 -48.68 -35.01
CA ASP A 583 -13.27 -47.68 -34.36
C ASP A 583 -11.80 -48.14 -34.37
N TYR A 584 -11.56 -49.44 -34.13
CA TYR A 584 -10.25 -50.08 -34.27
C TYR A 584 -9.74 -50.09 -35.73
N PHE A 585 -10.63 -50.30 -36.70
CA PHE A 585 -10.25 -50.35 -38.11
C PHE A 585 -9.70 -49.01 -38.61
N ASN A 586 -10.25 -47.88 -38.14
CA ASN A 586 -9.75 -46.54 -38.48
C ASN A 586 -8.40 -46.24 -37.83
N LYS A 587 -8.19 -46.58 -36.54
CA LYS A 587 -6.91 -46.38 -35.84
C LYS A 587 -5.76 -47.17 -36.47
N TYR A 588 -6.03 -48.41 -36.89
CA TYR A 588 -5.04 -49.30 -37.50
C TYR A 588 -5.12 -49.36 -39.02
N ARG A 589 -5.79 -48.40 -39.68
CA ARG A 589 -6.00 -48.40 -41.13
C ARG A 589 -4.69 -48.49 -41.91
N LEU A 590 -3.67 -47.75 -41.48
CA LEU A 590 -2.32 -47.81 -42.05
C LEU A 590 -1.61 -49.15 -41.76
N LEU A 591 -1.84 -49.75 -40.58
CA LEU A 591 -1.31 -51.06 -40.22
C LEU A 591 -1.96 -52.19 -41.05
N PHE A 592 -3.27 -52.13 -41.30
CA PHE A 592 -3.97 -53.08 -42.17
C PHE A 592 -3.57 -52.94 -43.64
N ILE A 593 -3.38 -51.70 -44.13
CA ILE A 593 -2.82 -51.44 -45.46
C ILE A 593 -1.38 -51.96 -45.53
N ALA A 594 -0.57 -51.72 -44.50
CA ALA A 594 0.79 -52.25 -44.42
C ALA A 594 0.80 -53.78 -44.38
N ILE A 595 -0.10 -54.44 -43.64
CA ILE A 595 -0.22 -55.91 -43.59
C ILE A 595 -0.65 -56.48 -44.94
N PHE A 596 -1.56 -55.82 -45.67
CA PHE A 596 -1.94 -56.25 -47.03
C PHE A 596 -0.82 -56.04 -48.05
N VAL A 597 -0.06 -54.95 -47.93
CA VAL A 597 1.14 -54.71 -48.75
C VAL A 597 2.23 -55.72 -48.41
N ILE A 598 2.43 -56.05 -47.13
CA ILE A 598 3.41 -57.01 -46.64
C ILE A 598 3.01 -58.45 -47.05
N LEU A 599 1.74 -58.86 -46.89
CA LEU A 599 1.24 -60.17 -47.35
C LEU A 599 1.21 -60.30 -48.88
N GLY A 600 1.11 -59.19 -49.61
CA GLY A 600 1.24 -59.15 -51.08
C GLY A 600 2.70 -59.18 -51.57
N PHE A 601 3.63 -58.58 -50.83
CA PHE A 601 5.06 -58.52 -51.19
C PHE A 601 5.89 -59.72 -50.68
N ILE A 602 5.52 -60.34 -49.56
CA ILE A 602 6.25 -61.48 -48.98
C ILE A 602 6.31 -62.69 -49.94
N PRO A 603 5.26 -63.08 -50.67
CA PRO A 603 5.34 -64.17 -51.66
C PRO A 603 6.32 -63.82 -52.81
N LEU A 604 6.37 -62.55 -53.22
CA LEU A 604 7.27 -62.09 -54.29
C LEU A 604 8.73 -62.02 -53.83
N LEU A 605 8.96 -61.63 -52.57
CA LEU A 605 10.27 -61.62 -51.92
C LEU A 605 10.79 -63.02 -51.63
N LEU A 606 9.94 -63.98 -51.25
CA LEU A 606 10.35 -65.38 -51.04
C LEU A 606 10.71 -66.07 -52.36
N VAL A 607 9.99 -65.79 -53.45
CA VAL A 607 10.34 -66.31 -54.78
C VAL A 607 11.67 -65.72 -55.26
N THR A 608 11.90 -64.43 -55.10
CA THR A 608 13.17 -63.79 -55.49
C THR A 608 14.35 -64.18 -54.59
N TYR A 609 14.12 -64.36 -53.29
CA TYR A 609 15.11 -64.85 -52.34
C TYR A 609 15.49 -66.32 -52.59
N PHE A 610 14.53 -67.18 -52.99
CA PHE A 610 14.79 -68.57 -53.38
C PHE A 610 15.70 -68.66 -54.63
N PHE A 611 15.49 -67.80 -55.64
CA PHE A 611 16.38 -67.70 -56.80
C PHE A 611 17.74 -67.07 -56.45
N PHE A 612 17.81 -66.15 -55.48
CA PHE A 612 19.07 -65.56 -55.01
C PHE A 612 19.91 -66.55 -54.20
N LEU A 613 19.29 -67.42 -53.39
CA LEU A 613 19.97 -68.45 -52.60
C LEU A 613 20.62 -69.51 -53.50
N LEU A 614 19.91 -69.95 -54.55
CA LEU A 614 20.43 -70.85 -55.58
C LEU A 614 21.60 -70.23 -56.37
N ALA A 615 21.57 -68.92 -56.63
CA ALA A 615 22.67 -68.20 -57.30
C ALA A 615 23.87 -67.92 -56.38
N SER A 616 23.66 -67.85 -55.06
CA SER A 616 24.72 -67.54 -54.07
C SER A 616 25.56 -68.75 -53.66
N LEU A 617 25.00 -69.97 -53.67
CA LEU A 617 25.76 -71.19 -53.34
C LEU A 617 26.84 -71.53 -54.39
N ASP A 618 26.59 -71.23 -55.67
CA ASP A 618 27.59 -71.40 -56.74
C ASP A 618 28.62 -70.24 -56.78
N ARG A 619 28.26 -69.08 -56.20
CA ARG A 619 29.13 -67.89 -56.12
C ARG A 619 29.99 -67.86 -54.85
N ALA A 620 29.53 -68.46 -53.75
CA ALA A 620 30.27 -68.56 -52.49
C ALA A 620 31.48 -69.52 -52.58
N ARG A 621 31.43 -70.55 -53.44
CA ARG A 621 32.55 -71.47 -53.67
C ARG A 621 33.71 -70.87 -54.50
N LYS A 622 33.47 -69.78 -55.24
CA LYS A 622 34.47 -69.09 -56.09
C LYS A 622 35.02 -67.79 -55.48
N LEU A 623 34.48 -67.31 -54.37
CA LEU A 623 34.90 -66.07 -53.71
C LEU A 623 35.80 -66.28 -52.48
N TYR A 624 36.04 -67.53 -52.07
CA TYR A 624 36.95 -67.87 -50.96
C TYR A 624 38.43 -68.00 -51.38
N GLU A 625 38.76 -68.03 -52.69
CA GLU A 625 40.10 -68.43 -53.16
C GLU A 625 40.97 -67.37 -53.86
N ASN A 626 40.64 -66.08 -53.94
CA ASN A 626 41.59 -65.11 -54.54
C ASN A 626 41.45 -63.67 -54.06
N ASN A 627 41.79 -63.48 -52.79
CA ASN A 627 41.81 -62.20 -52.11
C ASN A 627 43.10 -61.41 -52.43
N THR A 628 42.97 -60.09 -52.54
CA THR A 628 44.02 -59.03 -52.47
C THR A 628 44.96 -58.75 -53.67
N ALA A 629 45.11 -59.61 -54.67
CA ALA A 629 45.95 -59.30 -55.85
C ALA A 629 45.25 -58.45 -56.94
N PHE A 630 43.92 -58.50 -57.02
CA PHE A 630 43.17 -57.91 -58.15
C PHE A 630 43.00 -56.38 -58.04
N ALA A 631 42.96 -55.82 -56.83
CA ALA A 631 42.83 -54.37 -56.62
C ALA A 631 44.10 -53.60 -57.06
N PHE A 632 45.29 -54.20 -56.91
CA PHE A 632 46.57 -53.60 -57.30
C PHE A 632 46.79 -53.65 -58.84
N ILE A 633 46.36 -54.73 -59.48
CA ILE A 633 46.44 -54.93 -60.94
C ILE A 633 45.54 -53.95 -61.70
N VAL A 634 44.38 -53.59 -61.15
CA VAL A 634 43.44 -52.65 -61.80
C VAL A 634 43.94 -51.19 -61.70
N GLY A 635 44.59 -50.81 -60.60
CA GLY A 635 45.18 -49.47 -60.44
C GLY A 635 46.40 -49.23 -61.35
N THR A 636 47.32 -50.20 -61.42
CA THR A 636 48.53 -50.11 -62.25
C THR A 636 48.23 -50.19 -63.75
N ASN A 637 47.26 -51.01 -64.18
CA ASN A 637 46.85 -51.07 -65.59
C ASN A 637 46.17 -49.78 -66.09
N ARG A 638 45.50 -49.02 -65.20
CA ARG A 638 44.88 -47.73 -65.58
C ARG A 638 45.93 -46.64 -65.76
N PHE A 639 46.98 -46.64 -64.94
CA PHE A 639 48.13 -45.73 -65.06
C PHE A 639 48.97 -46.08 -66.31
N LEU A 640 49.31 -47.35 -66.52
CA LEU A 640 50.07 -47.81 -67.69
C LEU A 640 49.31 -47.58 -69.02
N ARG A 641 47.97 -47.71 -69.05
CA ARG A 641 47.16 -47.37 -70.23
C ARG A 641 47.14 -45.87 -70.53
N LYS A 642 47.11 -45.01 -69.52
CA LYS A 642 47.16 -43.54 -69.70
C LYS A 642 48.56 -43.08 -70.12
N PHE A 643 49.60 -43.78 -69.68
CA PHE A 643 51.00 -43.51 -70.05
C PHE A 643 51.38 -44.02 -71.45
N ARG A 644 50.82 -45.15 -71.90
CA ARG A 644 50.94 -45.63 -73.31
C ARG A 644 50.41 -44.62 -74.33
N ARG A 645 49.42 -43.80 -73.95
CA ARG A 645 48.92 -42.71 -74.81
C ARG A 645 49.85 -41.49 -74.86
N MET A 646 50.78 -41.34 -73.91
CA MET A 646 51.73 -40.23 -73.87
C MET A 646 53.07 -40.52 -74.57
N ARG A 647 53.32 -41.78 -74.97
CA ARG A 647 54.54 -42.18 -75.69
C ARG A 647 54.21 -42.40 -77.16
N GLY A 648 54.64 -41.47 -78.02
CA GLY A 648 54.67 -41.71 -79.45
C GLY A 648 55.50 -42.95 -79.76
N LYS A 649 54.87 -43.91 -80.46
CA LYS A 649 55.43 -45.12 -81.12
C LYS A 649 56.88 -45.49 -80.72
N GLY A 650 57.02 -46.35 -79.71
CA GLY A 650 58.25 -47.08 -79.37
C GLY A 650 57.92 -48.52 -78.94
N PRO A 651 58.88 -49.48 -79.00
CA PRO A 651 58.60 -50.91 -78.92
C PRO A 651 58.01 -51.33 -77.56
N ALA A 652 57.19 -52.39 -77.59
CA ALA A 652 56.53 -52.93 -76.42
C ALA A 652 57.57 -53.46 -75.41
N LEU A 653 57.48 -53.02 -74.15
CA LEU A 653 58.25 -53.54 -73.02
C LEU A 653 57.92 -55.03 -72.81
N ASN A 654 58.95 -55.87 -72.69
CA ASN A 654 58.82 -57.31 -72.45
C ASN A 654 58.31 -57.59 -71.02
N GLU A 655 57.54 -58.66 -70.82
CA GLU A 655 56.89 -59.02 -69.56
C GLU A 655 57.91 -59.27 -68.43
N SER A 656 59.09 -59.80 -68.77
CA SER A 656 60.20 -59.95 -67.83
C SER A 656 60.69 -58.61 -67.27
N ALA A 657 60.74 -57.56 -68.10
CA ALA A 657 61.21 -56.23 -67.67
C ALA A 657 60.18 -55.54 -66.75
N ILE A 658 58.90 -55.81 -66.98
CA ILE A 658 57.80 -55.34 -66.14
C ILE A 658 57.84 -56.03 -64.76
N ASN A 659 58.11 -57.35 -64.72
CA ASN A 659 58.21 -58.09 -63.48
C ASN A 659 59.45 -57.68 -62.65
N THR A 660 60.59 -57.41 -63.29
CA THR A 660 61.77 -56.84 -62.61
C THR A 660 61.46 -55.44 -62.05
N PHE A 661 60.81 -54.57 -62.82
CA PHE A 661 60.40 -53.24 -62.39
C PHE A 661 59.49 -53.27 -61.16
N ILE A 662 58.50 -54.17 -61.16
CA ILE A 662 57.58 -54.35 -60.03
C ILE A 662 58.33 -54.92 -58.81
N GLY A 663 59.25 -55.87 -59.01
CA GLY A 663 60.08 -56.44 -57.95
C GLY A 663 60.97 -55.41 -57.26
N GLU A 664 61.64 -54.54 -58.01
CA GLU A 664 62.50 -53.50 -57.44
C GLU A 664 61.70 -52.41 -56.71
N LEU A 665 60.55 -51.98 -57.26
CA LEU A 665 59.62 -51.07 -56.57
C LEU A 665 59.12 -51.63 -55.23
N MET A 666 58.83 -52.93 -55.18
CA MET A 666 58.42 -53.62 -53.95
C MET A 666 59.56 -53.74 -52.93
N SER A 667 60.82 -53.80 -53.39
CA SER A 667 61.99 -53.80 -52.52
C SER A 667 62.29 -52.41 -51.93
N MET A 668 62.10 -51.34 -52.72
CA MET A 668 62.26 -49.96 -52.27
C MET A 668 61.22 -49.57 -51.21
N ALA A 669 59.99 -50.09 -51.33
CA ALA A 669 58.91 -49.84 -50.38
C ALA A 669 59.17 -50.40 -48.96
N LYS A 670 60.22 -51.20 -48.78
CA LYS A 670 60.64 -51.73 -47.47
C LYS A 670 61.70 -50.87 -46.76
N ARG A 671 62.16 -49.76 -47.35
CA ARG A 671 63.16 -48.84 -46.77
C ARG A 671 62.50 -47.56 -46.24
N PRO A 672 62.30 -47.41 -44.92
CA PRO A 672 61.59 -46.26 -44.33
C PRO A 672 62.44 -44.97 -44.24
N ASP A 673 63.72 -45.03 -44.59
CA ASP A 673 64.74 -44.00 -44.42
C ASP A 673 64.95 -43.07 -45.63
N LEU A 674 64.20 -43.26 -46.71
CA LEU A 674 64.38 -42.50 -47.96
C LEU A 674 63.65 -41.15 -47.98
N THR A 675 64.37 -40.08 -48.29
CA THR A 675 63.77 -38.74 -48.48
C THR A 675 63.07 -38.60 -49.84
N SER A 676 62.12 -37.67 -49.95
CA SER A 676 61.33 -37.44 -51.17
C SER A 676 62.20 -37.19 -52.42
N LYS A 677 63.38 -36.55 -52.26
CA LYS A 677 64.32 -36.29 -53.35
C LYS A 677 65.08 -37.54 -53.79
N GLN A 678 65.52 -38.38 -52.86
CA GLN A 678 66.22 -39.65 -53.14
C GLN A 678 65.30 -40.69 -53.79
N LEU A 679 64.00 -40.66 -53.47
CA LEU A 679 62.99 -41.50 -54.11
C LEU A 679 62.86 -41.22 -55.62
N TYR A 680 62.99 -39.95 -56.04
CA TYR A 680 62.95 -39.56 -57.45
C TYR A 680 64.14 -40.13 -58.23
N ASP A 681 65.35 -40.04 -57.67
CA ASP A 681 66.57 -40.44 -58.35
C ASP A 681 66.65 -41.96 -58.53
N GLU A 682 66.20 -42.73 -57.53
CA GLU A 682 66.13 -44.19 -57.62
C GLU A 682 65.06 -44.68 -58.60
N ILE A 683 63.85 -44.09 -58.61
CA ILE A 683 62.81 -44.43 -59.60
C ILE A 683 63.28 -44.08 -61.02
N ALA A 684 64.02 -42.98 -61.20
CA ALA A 684 64.58 -42.60 -62.48
C ALA A 684 65.68 -43.57 -62.97
N LYS A 685 66.51 -44.12 -62.07
CA LYS A 685 67.54 -45.13 -62.39
C LYS A 685 66.95 -46.47 -62.81
N ILE A 686 65.93 -46.94 -62.09
CA ILE A 686 65.24 -48.20 -62.44
C ILE A 686 64.55 -48.04 -63.80
N TYR A 687 63.98 -46.86 -64.07
CA TYR A 687 63.33 -46.55 -65.33
C TYR A 687 64.30 -46.50 -66.53
N SER A 688 65.50 -45.93 -66.37
CA SER A 688 66.52 -45.94 -67.44
C SER A 688 67.06 -47.35 -67.71
N ALA A 689 67.25 -48.15 -66.66
CA ALA A 689 67.69 -49.55 -66.76
C ALA A 689 66.67 -50.45 -67.49
N VAL A 690 65.37 -50.29 -67.21
CA VAL A 690 64.29 -51.09 -67.82
C VAL A 690 64.05 -50.76 -69.29
N LEU A 691 64.45 -49.57 -69.76
CA LEU A 691 64.25 -49.12 -71.13
C LEU A 691 65.51 -49.08 -72.01
N GLY A 692 66.69 -49.33 -71.44
CA GLY A 692 67.96 -49.39 -72.18
C GLY A 692 68.36 -48.08 -72.88
N LEU A 693 68.00 -46.93 -72.31
CA LEU A 693 68.28 -45.60 -72.88
C LEU A 693 69.59 -45.03 -72.31
N SER A 694 70.39 -44.35 -73.14
CA SER A 694 71.67 -43.74 -72.73
C SER A 694 71.45 -42.56 -71.77
N GLU A 695 72.34 -42.42 -70.79
CA GLU A 695 72.10 -41.77 -69.50
C GLU A 695 71.76 -40.26 -69.50
N ASP A 696 72.03 -39.48 -70.55
CA ASP A 696 72.12 -38.02 -70.32
C ASP A 696 71.04 -37.12 -70.96
N SER A 697 70.12 -37.62 -71.81
CA SER A 697 69.23 -36.72 -72.60
C SER A 697 67.76 -36.65 -72.18
N ASP A 698 67.17 -37.73 -71.63
CA ASP A 698 65.72 -37.79 -71.35
C ASP A 698 65.35 -37.78 -69.86
N GLN A 699 66.33 -37.82 -68.96
CA GLN A 699 66.11 -37.93 -67.51
C GLN A 699 65.51 -36.63 -66.92
N HIS A 700 65.95 -35.46 -67.39
CA HIS A 700 65.47 -34.15 -66.91
C HIS A 700 64.01 -33.87 -67.28
N SER A 701 63.59 -34.24 -68.49
CA SER A 701 62.20 -34.09 -68.98
C SER A 701 61.23 -35.01 -68.22
N PHE A 702 61.68 -36.23 -67.90
CA PHE A 702 60.92 -37.20 -67.13
C PHE A 702 60.77 -36.79 -65.66
N GLN A 703 61.86 -36.34 -65.01
CA GLN A 703 61.83 -35.86 -63.63
C GLN A 703 60.90 -34.64 -63.45
N ALA A 704 60.87 -33.72 -64.42
CA ALA A 704 59.98 -32.56 -64.40
C ALA A 704 58.48 -32.94 -64.50
N LYS A 705 58.14 -33.93 -65.33
CA LYS A 705 56.75 -34.41 -65.49
C LYS A 705 56.24 -35.22 -64.30
N ILE A 706 57.10 -35.97 -63.60
CA ILE A 706 56.68 -36.70 -62.39
C ILE A 706 56.46 -35.74 -61.22
N ARG A 707 57.31 -34.72 -61.04
CA ARG A 707 57.14 -33.70 -59.99
C ARG A 707 55.81 -32.93 -60.11
N GLY A 708 55.28 -32.76 -61.33
CA GLY A 708 53.97 -32.16 -61.57
C GLY A 708 52.77 -33.13 -61.51
N SER A 709 52.99 -34.41 -61.27
CA SER A 709 51.92 -35.43 -61.22
C SER A 709 51.49 -35.73 -59.78
N SER A 710 50.23 -36.15 -59.59
CA SER A 710 49.67 -36.53 -58.28
C SER A 710 50.14 -37.92 -57.78
N LEU A 711 51.04 -38.58 -58.53
CA LEU A 711 51.55 -39.92 -58.21
C LEU A 711 52.30 -40.02 -56.88
N PRO A 712 53.14 -39.04 -56.46
CA PRO A 712 53.81 -39.08 -55.16
C PRO A 712 52.84 -38.95 -53.98
N LEU A 713 51.77 -38.15 -54.16
CA LEU A 713 50.70 -38.01 -53.17
C LEU A 713 49.88 -39.30 -53.06
N LEU A 714 49.57 -39.93 -54.20
CA LEU A 714 48.86 -41.21 -54.27
C LEU A 714 49.66 -42.34 -53.59
N LEU A 715 50.98 -42.41 -53.82
CA LEU A 715 51.86 -43.37 -53.16
C LEU A 715 51.93 -43.11 -51.65
N LYS A 716 52.08 -41.85 -51.20
CA LYS A 716 52.05 -41.51 -49.77
C LYS A 716 50.71 -41.89 -49.10
N VAL A 717 49.57 -41.66 -49.76
CA VAL A 717 48.23 -41.98 -49.22
C VAL A 717 48.00 -43.49 -49.15
N LEU A 718 48.37 -44.24 -50.20
CA LEU A 718 48.23 -45.70 -50.21
C LEU A 718 49.10 -46.37 -49.13
N TYR A 719 50.28 -45.82 -48.86
CA TYR A 719 51.20 -46.39 -47.86
C TYR A 719 50.96 -45.86 -46.43
N ALA A 720 50.41 -44.65 -46.24
CA ALA A 720 49.92 -44.18 -44.95
C ALA A 720 48.73 -45.02 -44.44
N GLY A 721 47.91 -45.56 -45.34
CA GLY A 721 46.84 -46.50 -45.03
C GLY A 721 47.33 -47.90 -44.63
N TYR A 722 48.56 -48.28 -44.98
CA TYR A 722 49.11 -49.61 -44.67
C TYR A 722 49.73 -49.71 -43.27
N TYR A 723 50.04 -48.56 -42.63
CA TYR A 723 50.77 -48.51 -41.35
C TYR A 723 49.98 -47.97 -40.15
N LYS A 724 48.66 -47.80 -40.23
CA LYS A 724 47.88 -47.29 -39.08
C LYS A 724 46.71 -48.18 -38.70
N LYS A 725 47.04 -49.35 -38.13
CA LYS A 725 46.13 -50.05 -37.19
C LYS A 725 46.80 -50.49 -35.89
N ALA A 726 48.10 -50.28 -35.71
CA ALA A 726 48.83 -50.64 -34.48
C ALA A 726 49.20 -49.45 -33.57
N ASP A 727 49.35 -48.23 -34.09
CA ASP A 727 49.93 -47.13 -33.29
C ASP A 727 48.91 -46.09 -32.76
N ILE A 728 47.63 -46.16 -33.14
CA ILE A 728 46.61 -45.22 -32.65
C ILE A 728 46.11 -45.59 -31.23
N LEU A 729 46.29 -46.84 -30.80
CA LEU A 729 45.94 -47.27 -29.44
C LEU A 729 47.03 -46.95 -28.40
N ALA A 730 48.25 -46.59 -28.84
CA ALA A 730 49.40 -46.35 -27.97
C ALA A 730 49.64 -44.86 -27.63
N MET A 731 48.92 -43.93 -28.26
CA MET A 731 49.07 -42.48 -27.99
C MET A 731 47.93 -41.88 -27.15
N ALA A 732 46.93 -42.68 -26.76
CA ALA A 732 45.83 -42.24 -25.88
C ALA A 732 46.17 -42.28 -24.37
N THR A 733 47.40 -42.65 -24.01
CA THR A 733 47.90 -42.61 -22.63
C THR A 733 49.16 -41.76 -22.62
N TYR A 734 49.04 -40.47 -22.32
CA TYR A 734 49.88 -39.70 -21.38
C TYR A 734 49.63 -38.17 -21.50
N VAL A 735 49.01 -37.61 -20.45
CA VAL A 735 49.22 -36.27 -19.86
C VAL A 735 48.67 -34.99 -20.56
N ALA A 736 47.55 -34.50 -20.02
CA ALA A 736 47.28 -33.19 -19.35
C ALA A 736 47.64 -31.81 -20.04
N PRO A 737 47.12 -30.66 -19.56
CA PRO A 737 45.88 -30.09 -20.09
C PRO A 737 45.92 -28.55 -20.23
N GLU A 738 46.41 -27.96 -21.33
CA GLU A 738 46.20 -26.50 -21.57
C GLU A 738 45.99 -26.06 -23.04
N GLN A 739 45.75 -26.98 -23.98
CA GLN A 739 45.35 -26.61 -25.36
C GLN A 739 44.22 -27.51 -25.89
N ARG A 740 43.09 -27.54 -25.18
CA ARG A 740 41.91 -28.36 -25.56
C ARG A 740 40.89 -27.66 -26.48
N ILE A 741 41.01 -26.37 -26.76
CA ILE A 741 39.89 -25.63 -27.40
C ILE A 741 39.97 -25.61 -28.93
N ASP A 742 41.16 -25.59 -29.54
CA ASP A 742 41.25 -25.59 -31.01
C ASP A 742 41.10 -26.99 -31.63
N MET A 743 41.57 -28.05 -30.94
CA MET A 743 41.53 -29.41 -31.46
C MET A 743 40.14 -30.07 -31.35
N ILE A 744 39.27 -29.61 -30.43
CA ILE A 744 37.87 -30.07 -30.34
C ILE A 744 37.00 -29.41 -31.43
N MET A 745 37.27 -28.16 -31.79
CA MET A 745 36.54 -27.47 -32.87
C MET A 745 36.88 -28.03 -34.26
N GLU A 746 38.14 -28.40 -34.53
CA GLU A 746 38.51 -29.03 -35.81
C GLU A 746 38.00 -30.48 -35.94
N LEU A 747 37.89 -31.22 -34.83
CA LEU A 747 37.30 -32.57 -34.81
C LEU A 747 35.76 -32.56 -34.91
N GLN A 748 35.08 -31.55 -34.37
CA GLN A 748 33.63 -31.37 -34.55
C GLN A 748 33.28 -30.97 -36.00
N PHE A 749 34.12 -30.15 -36.65
CA PHE A 749 33.94 -29.80 -38.06
C PHE A 749 34.03 -31.05 -38.97
N LEU A 750 35.06 -31.88 -38.77
CA LEU A 750 35.28 -33.10 -39.57
C LEU A 750 34.26 -34.23 -39.30
N LEU A 751 33.71 -34.33 -38.08
CA LEU A 751 32.60 -35.25 -37.77
C LEU A 751 31.26 -34.76 -38.35
N SER A 752 31.06 -33.43 -38.46
CA SER A 752 29.84 -32.85 -39.05
C SER A 752 29.77 -33.00 -40.58
N GLU A 753 30.92 -33.04 -41.27
CA GLU A 753 30.99 -33.38 -42.70
C GLU A 753 30.87 -34.89 -42.95
N ALA A 754 31.38 -35.75 -42.05
CA ALA A 754 31.25 -37.21 -42.17
C ALA A 754 29.84 -37.74 -41.87
N ALA A 755 28.99 -36.98 -41.17
CA ALA A 755 27.59 -37.31 -40.93
C ALA A 755 26.63 -36.88 -42.06
N LYS A 756 27.14 -36.19 -43.10
CA LYS A 756 26.37 -35.79 -44.29
C LYS A 756 26.59 -36.70 -45.51
N GLY A 757 27.16 -37.90 -45.31
CA GLY A 757 27.32 -38.95 -46.33
C GLY A 757 26.58 -40.22 -45.98
#